data_AF-A0A959WEH1-F1
#
_entry.id   AF-A0A959WEH1-F1
#
_cell.length_a   1.000
_cell.length_b   1.000
_cell.length_c   1.000
_cell.angle_alpha   90.00
_cell.angle_beta   90.00
_cell.angle_gamma   90.00
#
_symmetry.space_group_name_H-M   'P 1'
#
loop_
_entity.id
_entity.type
_entity.pdbx_description
1 polymer ?
#
loop_
_entity_poly.entity_id
_entity_poly.type
_entity_poly.pdbx_seq_one_letter_code
_entity_poly.pdbx_strand_id
1 'polypeptide(L)'
;MSWQLISVIVLLVAIGVGMLWYERSRPPSQIVALVAVLAALAVAGRLVLAPIPNVVATTDIVIIAGFVLGPAPGFAVGALGGLVSNFWLGQGVWTPWQMVAWGMCGVGGAALWQMTRGRVNRWVLAVFCGLAGVLFGAWMNLETMVSFGGEISLERYLALEVRAIPFDVAHMTGNIIFALAAGPAMIAALTRFRERFQWQQVETGDSERGDAAGGGRPGARPRTATGLTMILAGMLLFTFAGGSAPPKADAAYTAEAKEAAAWLETQQNSDGGFSSMPGGTSSVNITARAMFALAAAGINPLDVKTNATPYGYLVNNRDDITEASDIALTILAMKTVGQDPKDFKGRNLIKALRARRGNGSFGNDVNVTAFAALAFRSAAATKDAQYSIKWLYKAQNDNGGWGIAKDADSGADSTGAAMMAITGEKSANRAIGFLDGIQKKSGGFGSSGNVNAQSTGLVMQGLVAQERGVNYLKKNGNSPADYLLSLQQEDGSILYAKGNDATRVWVTADGTTALAGKPLPIQAPPREKDDNSSNNGTGGASPGDGTGGTSTGGTTPTYTPPAGSLATPSNSTPSTSGTANSGGNNGGNNGGNQGGGNANNAPEDTVEPTTELPPDDASVSLVPEAPSAEVLAASEAGPQPSPVIAILIALGVSGALCGGTILLARRFRW
;
A
#
# COMPACT_ATOMS: atom_id res chain seq x y z
N MET A 1 1.01 -18.93 17.11
CA MET A 1 1.95 -18.32 16.15
C MET A 1 1.39 -18.51 14.77
N SER A 2 1.21 -17.42 14.01
CA SER A 2 0.80 -17.49 12.62
C SER A 2 1.93 -18.08 11.78
N TRP A 3 1.61 -18.88 10.76
CA TRP A 3 2.60 -19.56 9.91
C TRP A 3 3.45 -18.57 9.11
N GLN A 4 2.91 -17.37 8.84
CA GLN A 4 3.64 -16.25 8.23
C GLN A 4 4.85 -15.83 9.07
N LEU A 5 4.69 -15.75 10.40
CA LEU A 5 5.79 -15.42 11.31
C LEU A 5 6.89 -16.50 11.26
N ILE A 6 6.50 -17.77 11.19
CA ILE A 6 7.45 -18.90 11.07
C ILE A 6 8.21 -18.80 9.75
N SER A 7 7.53 -18.55 8.63
CA SER A 7 8.15 -18.40 7.30
C SER A 7 9.17 -17.24 7.27
N VAL A 8 8.81 -16.08 7.83
CA VAL A 8 9.73 -14.94 7.90
C VAL A 8 10.94 -15.26 8.78
N ILE A 9 10.76 -15.90 9.94
CA ILE A 9 11.88 -16.31 10.79
C ILE A 9 12.82 -17.25 10.04
N VAL A 10 12.29 -18.23 9.33
CA VAL A 10 13.09 -19.18 8.53
C VAL A 10 13.91 -18.44 7.47
N LEU A 11 13.33 -17.46 6.78
CA LEU A 11 14.03 -16.67 5.76
C LEU A 11 15.11 -15.78 6.37
N LEU A 12 14.83 -15.12 7.51
CA LEU A 12 15.83 -14.33 8.22
C LEU A 12 17.00 -15.19 8.69
N VAL A 13 16.74 -16.42 9.14
CA VAL A 13 17.80 -17.40 9.45
C VAL A 13 18.58 -17.76 8.19
N ALA A 14 17.91 -18.03 7.06
CA ALA A 14 18.58 -18.36 5.79
C ALA A 14 19.49 -17.21 5.30
N ILE A 15 19.00 -15.98 5.36
CA ILE A 15 19.77 -14.77 5.04
C ILE A 15 20.95 -14.63 6.00
N GLY A 16 20.71 -14.78 7.30
CA GLY A 16 21.75 -14.72 8.32
C GLY A 16 22.86 -15.75 8.09
N VAL A 17 22.50 -17.00 7.78
CA VAL A 17 23.44 -18.06 7.41
C VAL A 17 24.23 -17.71 6.15
N GLY A 18 23.57 -17.19 5.12
CA GLY A 18 24.23 -16.78 3.87
C GLY A 18 25.22 -15.61 4.07
N MET A 19 24.85 -14.62 4.89
CA MET A 19 25.72 -13.49 5.23
C MET A 19 26.88 -13.91 6.13
N LEU A 20 26.64 -14.79 7.11
CA LEU A 20 27.69 -15.41 7.92
C LEU A 20 28.64 -16.24 7.07
N TRP A 21 28.15 -16.93 6.04
CA TRP A 21 29.00 -17.65 5.09
C TRP A 21 29.89 -16.68 4.30
N TYR A 22 29.33 -15.58 3.82
CA TYR A 22 30.10 -14.53 3.14
C TYR A 22 31.18 -13.94 4.07
N GLU A 23 30.85 -13.58 5.31
CA GLU A 23 31.81 -13.06 6.27
C GLU A 23 32.90 -14.10 6.62
N ARG A 24 32.50 -15.36 6.85
CA ARG A 24 33.43 -16.46 7.18
C ARG A 24 34.39 -16.80 6.04
N SER A 25 34.01 -16.50 4.79
CA SER A 25 34.90 -16.63 3.63
C SER A 25 36.07 -15.63 3.65
N ARG A 26 36.05 -14.66 4.59
CA ARG A 26 37.05 -13.60 4.76
C ARG A 26 37.39 -12.92 3.44
N PRO A 27 36.39 -12.33 2.76
CA PRO A 27 36.60 -11.70 1.46
C PRO A 27 37.61 -10.55 1.61
N PRO A 28 38.62 -10.43 0.73
CA PRO A 28 39.50 -9.28 0.72
C PRO A 28 38.67 -8.00 0.51
N SER A 29 39.14 -6.88 1.07
CA SER A 29 38.43 -5.58 1.02
C SER A 29 38.02 -5.15 -0.39
N GLN A 30 38.79 -5.55 -1.39
CA GLN A 30 38.52 -5.31 -2.81
C GLN A 30 37.27 -6.05 -3.31
N ILE A 31 37.06 -7.30 -2.88
CA ILE A 31 35.85 -8.08 -3.21
C ILE A 31 34.65 -7.49 -2.48
N VAL A 32 34.81 -7.03 -1.23
CA VAL A 32 33.74 -6.33 -0.50
C VAL A 32 33.31 -5.06 -1.25
N ALA A 33 34.27 -4.26 -1.71
CA ALA A 33 34.00 -3.08 -2.51
C ALA A 33 33.30 -3.43 -3.84
N LEU A 34 33.76 -4.48 -4.52
CA LEU A 34 33.14 -4.94 -5.77
C LEU A 34 31.71 -5.46 -5.57
N VAL A 35 31.45 -6.19 -4.48
CA VAL A 35 30.10 -6.63 -4.09
C VAL A 35 29.20 -5.42 -3.86
N ALA A 36 29.67 -4.39 -3.16
CA ALA A 36 28.91 -3.16 -2.97
C ALA A 36 28.60 -2.43 -4.28
N VAL A 37 29.58 -2.33 -5.19
CA VAL A 37 29.39 -1.71 -6.52
C VAL A 37 28.40 -2.51 -7.37
N LEU A 38 28.49 -3.84 -7.36
CA LEU A 38 27.57 -4.70 -8.10
C LEU A 38 26.17 -4.68 -7.51
N ALA A 39 26.03 -4.64 -6.19
CA ALA A 39 24.74 -4.45 -5.53
C ALA A 39 24.15 -3.09 -5.91
N ALA A 40 24.94 -2.02 -5.89
CA ALA A 40 24.51 -0.68 -6.32
C ALA A 40 24.10 -0.66 -7.81
N LEU A 41 24.83 -1.36 -8.68
CA LEU A 41 24.49 -1.49 -10.09
C LEU A 41 23.19 -2.29 -10.28
N ALA A 42 23.00 -3.36 -9.52
CA ALA A 42 21.79 -4.17 -9.54
C ALA A 42 20.57 -3.38 -9.05
N VAL A 43 20.75 -2.55 -8.02
CA VAL A 43 19.76 -1.57 -7.53
C VAL A 43 19.46 -0.55 -8.62
N ALA A 44 20.48 0.09 -9.20
CA ALA A 44 20.30 1.09 -10.26
C ALA A 44 19.56 0.51 -11.47
N GLY A 45 19.91 -0.69 -11.91
CA GLY A 45 19.21 -1.40 -12.98
C GLY A 45 17.73 -1.63 -12.65
N ARG A 46 17.43 -2.04 -11.40
CA ARG A 46 16.05 -2.18 -10.92
C ARG A 46 15.29 -0.85 -10.95
N LEU A 47 15.91 0.23 -10.50
CA LEU A 47 15.28 1.54 -10.38
C LEU A 47 15.06 2.23 -11.74
N VAL A 48 16.01 2.12 -12.66
CA VAL A 48 15.89 2.70 -14.00
C VAL A 48 14.78 2.03 -14.80
N LEU A 49 14.59 0.72 -14.59
CA LEU A 49 13.58 -0.07 -15.29
C LEU A 49 12.26 -0.19 -14.53
N ALA A 50 12.15 0.40 -13.34
CA ALA A 50 10.92 0.41 -12.55
C ALA A 50 9.65 0.84 -13.32
N PRO A 51 9.71 1.73 -14.34
CA PRO A 51 8.54 2.05 -15.16
C PRO A 51 8.04 0.92 -16.07
N ILE A 52 8.86 -0.12 -16.33
CA ILE A 52 8.49 -1.27 -17.16
C ILE A 52 8.17 -2.45 -16.23
N PRO A 53 6.91 -2.92 -16.18
CA PRO A 53 6.50 -3.96 -15.25
C PRO A 53 7.37 -5.21 -15.33
N ASN A 54 7.91 -5.62 -14.18
CA ASN A 54 8.68 -6.83 -13.95
C ASN A 54 9.92 -7.04 -14.85
N VAL A 55 10.41 -5.99 -15.52
CA VAL A 55 11.67 -6.03 -16.27
C VAL A 55 12.79 -5.46 -15.40
N VAL A 56 13.67 -6.31 -14.88
CA VAL A 56 14.74 -5.87 -13.97
C VAL A 56 16.08 -6.54 -14.29
N ALA A 57 17.12 -5.75 -14.52
CA ALA A 57 18.46 -6.26 -14.78
C ALA A 57 19.16 -6.85 -13.54
N THR A 58 18.52 -6.78 -12.36
CA THR A 58 19.05 -7.25 -11.08
C THR A 58 19.44 -8.73 -11.13
N THR A 59 18.56 -9.57 -11.69
CA THR A 59 18.77 -11.03 -11.77
C THR A 59 20.02 -11.36 -12.58
N ASP A 60 20.22 -10.71 -13.73
CA ASP A 60 21.42 -10.89 -14.58
C ASP A 60 22.71 -10.48 -13.87
N ILE A 61 22.70 -9.29 -13.25
CA ILE A 61 23.87 -8.76 -12.55
C ILE A 61 24.28 -9.70 -11.40
N VAL A 62 23.30 -10.20 -10.65
CA VAL A 62 23.52 -11.10 -9.52
C VAL A 62 24.02 -12.47 -9.98
N ILE A 63 23.45 -13.05 -11.04
CA ILE A 63 23.93 -14.31 -11.65
C ILE A 63 25.37 -14.16 -12.13
N ILE A 64 25.67 -13.07 -12.84
CA ILE A 64 27.02 -12.84 -13.37
C ILE A 64 28.01 -12.57 -12.24
N ALA A 65 27.61 -11.87 -11.17
CA ALA A 65 28.41 -11.70 -9.97
C ALA A 65 28.75 -13.06 -9.35
N GLY A 66 27.77 -13.95 -9.22
CA GLY A 66 27.98 -15.32 -8.74
C GLY A 66 28.86 -16.17 -9.65
N PHE A 67 28.65 -16.06 -10.96
CA PHE A 67 29.44 -16.77 -11.97
C PHE A 67 30.92 -16.39 -11.92
N VAL A 68 31.24 -15.11 -11.71
CA VAL A 68 32.62 -14.61 -11.74
C VAL A 68 33.28 -14.61 -10.35
N LEU A 69 32.56 -14.24 -9.30
CA LEU A 69 33.11 -14.04 -7.95
C LEU A 69 32.89 -15.24 -7.03
N GLY A 70 32.04 -16.19 -7.43
CA GLY A 70 31.68 -17.34 -6.63
C GLY A 70 30.38 -17.15 -5.84
N PRO A 71 29.93 -18.19 -5.14
CA PRO A 71 28.56 -18.26 -4.64
C PRO A 71 28.31 -17.32 -3.46
N ALA A 72 29.27 -17.13 -2.55
CA ALA A 72 29.08 -16.26 -1.39
C ALA A 72 29.04 -14.77 -1.77
N PRO A 73 29.95 -14.23 -2.60
CA PRO A 73 29.80 -12.86 -3.13
C PRO A 73 28.53 -12.68 -3.98
N GLY A 74 28.18 -13.65 -4.82
CA GLY A 74 26.94 -13.61 -5.61
C GLY A 74 25.68 -13.55 -4.72
N PHE A 75 25.63 -14.37 -3.68
CA PHE A 75 24.56 -14.33 -2.68
C PHE A 75 24.47 -12.96 -2.01
N ALA A 76 25.60 -12.41 -1.58
CA ALA A 76 25.65 -11.09 -0.94
C ALA A 76 25.17 -9.96 -1.88
N VAL A 77 25.58 -9.97 -3.15
CA VAL A 77 25.10 -9.00 -4.16
C VAL A 77 23.58 -9.08 -4.32
N GLY A 78 23.01 -10.29 -4.39
CA GLY A 78 21.57 -10.49 -4.50
C GLY A 78 20.80 -10.06 -3.27
N ALA A 79 21.22 -10.51 -2.08
CA ALA A 79 20.58 -10.17 -0.81
C ALA A 79 20.64 -8.66 -0.52
N LEU A 80 21.82 -8.04 -0.67
CA LEU A 80 21.98 -6.60 -0.51
C LEU A 80 21.24 -5.84 -1.61
N GLY A 81 21.27 -6.31 -2.86
CA GLY A 81 20.55 -5.70 -3.96
C GLY A 81 19.05 -5.62 -3.69
N GLY A 82 18.44 -6.71 -3.22
CA GLY A 82 17.03 -6.75 -2.82
C GLY A 82 16.72 -5.82 -1.65
N LEU A 83 17.49 -5.90 -0.57
CA LEU A 83 17.30 -5.06 0.63
C LEU A 83 17.45 -3.57 0.31
N VAL A 84 18.55 -3.20 -0.35
CA VAL A 84 18.91 -1.82 -0.62
C VAL A 84 17.93 -1.21 -1.61
N SER A 85 17.61 -1.90 -2.71
CA SER A 85 16.63 -1.35 -3.67
C SER A 85 15.25 -1.12 -3.06
N ASN A 86 14.86 -1.91 -2.07
CA ASN A 86 13.61 -1.72 -1.33
C ASN A 86 13.62 -0.49 -0.40
N PHE A 87 14.76 0.15 -0.12
CA PHE A 87 14.75 1.49 0.48
C PHE A 87 14.13 2.56 -0.43
N TRP A 88 14.15 2.35 -1.75
CA TRP A 88 13.48 3.23 -2.71
C TRP A 88 12.13 2.69 -3.16
N LEU A 89 11.98 1.37 -3.26
CA LEU A 89 10.78 0.71 -3.78
C LEU A 89 9.77 0.29 -2.69
N GLY A 90 10.10 0.46 -1.42
CA GLY A 90 9.30 0.02 -0.29
C GLY A 90 9.79 -1.30 0.31
N GLN A 91 9.87 -1.34 1.63
CA GLN A 91 10.15 -2.55 2.40
C GLN A 91 8.82 -3.21 2.78
N GLY A 92 8.82 -4.53 2.89
CA GLY A 92 7.62 -5.28 3.28
C GLY A 92 7.94 -6.75 3.50
N VAL A 93 6.88 -7.54 3.76
CA VAL A 93 6.97 -8.98 4.00
C VAL A 93 7.68 -9.74 2.88
N TRP A 94 7.63 -9.23 1.64
CA TRP A 94 8.33 -9.76 0.47
C TRP A 94 9.85 -9.55 0.49
N THR A 95 10.38 -8.64 1.33
CA THR A 95 11.80 -8.28 1.29
C THR A 95 12.70 -9.47 1.63
N PRO A 96 12.49 -10.20 2.75
CA PRO A 96 13.27 -11.40 3.03
C PRO A 96 13.20 -12.44 1.89
N TRP A 97 12.03 -12.61 1.26
CA TRP A 97 11.88 -13.51 0.12
C TRP A 97 12.67 -13.07 -1.10
N GLN A 98 12.65 -11.78 -1.44
CA GLN A 98 13.45 -11.21 -2.54
C GLN A 98 14.95 -11.35 -2.27
N MET A 99 15.38 -11.11 -1.03
CA MET A 99 16.77 -11.27 -0.62
C MET A 99 17.25 -12.70 -0.79
N VAL A 100 16.45 -13.69 -0.36
CA VAL A 100 16.75 -15.11 -0.57
C VAL A 100 16.72 -15.46 -2.06
N ALA A 101 15.70 -15.04 -2.80
CA ALA A 101 15.54 -15.36 -4.22
C ALA A 101 16.73 -14.87 -5.05
N TRP A 102 17.06 -13.58 -4.98
CA TRP A 102 18.22 -13.06 -5.69
C TRP A 102 19.53 -13.61 -5.13
N GLY A 103 19.65 -13.79 -3.82
CA GLY A 103 20.81 -14.46 -3.23
C GLY A 103 21.04 -15.84 -3.86
N MET A 104 19.97 -16.61 -4.05
CA MET A 104 20.01 -17.92 -4.71
C MET A 104 20.29 -17.82 -6.21
N CYS A 105 19.84 -16.79 -6.91
CA CYS A 105 20.28 -16.52 -8.29
C CYS A 105 21.81 -16.36 -8.36
N GLY A 106 22.41 -15.70 -7.37
CA GLY A 106 23.87 -15.57 -7.26
C GLY A 106 24.56 -16.91 -7.06
N VAL A 107 24.04 -17.76 -6.18
CA VAL A 107 24.53 -19.16 -6.02
C VAL A 107 24.36 -19.94 -7.34
N GLY A 108 23.25 -19.75 -8.05
CA GLY A 108 22.97 -20.34 -9.36
C GLY A 108 23.99 -19.94 -10.42
N GLY A 109 24.44 -18.69 -10.42
CA GLY A 109 25.53 -18.23 -11.29
C GLY A 109 26.84 -18.99 -11.06
N ALA A 110 27.21 -19.25 -9.80
CA ALA A 110 28.38 -20.06 -9.48
C ALA A 110 28.20 -21.53 -9.87
N ALA A 111 26.99 -22.07 -9.80
CA ALA A 111 26.67 -23.41 -10.30
C ALA A 111 26.81 -23.47 -11.83
N LEU A 112 26.33 -22.46 -12.56
CA LEU A 112 26.52 -22.34 -14.01
C LEU A 112 28.00 -22.29 -14.38
N TRP A 113 28.82 -21.57 -13.60
CA TRP A 113 30.28 -21.56 -13.78
C TRP A 113 30.86 -22.97 -13.67
N GLN A 114 30.43 -23.77 -12.69
CA GLN A 114 30.89 -25.15 -12.51
C GLN A 114 30.45 -26.05 -13.69
N MET A 115 29.19 -25.96 -14.11
CA MET A 115 28.65 -26.75 -15.21
C MET A 115 29.35 -26.44 -16.54
N THR A 116 29.69 -25.17 -16.76
CA THR A 116 30.33 -24.69 -18.00
C THR A 116 31.85 -24.61 -17.91
N ARG A 117 32.44 -24.97 -16.76
CA ARG A 117 33.87 -24.82 -16.45
C ARG A 117 34.40 -23.42 -16.75
N GLY A 118 33.60 -22.42 -16.39
CA GLY A 118 33.90 -20.99 -16.59
C GLY A 118 33.79 -20.47 -18.02
N ARG A 119 33.31 -21.29 -18.97
CA ARG A 119 33.13 -20.89 -20.38
C ARG A 119 31.67 -20.95 -20.77
N VAL A 120 30.96 -19.84 -20.58
CA VAL A 120 29.55 -19.70 -20.99
C VAL A 120 29.44 -18.85 -22.25
N ASN A 121 28.67 -19.32 -23.24
CA ASN A 121 28.35 -18.51 -24.42
C ASN A 121 27.14 -17.60 -24.14
N ARG A 122 26.95 -16.55 -24.94
CA ARG A 122 25.91 -15.53 -24.70
C ARG A 122 24.48 -16.11 -24.68
N TRP A 123 24.22 -17.16 -25.46
CA TRP A 123 22.88 -17.76 -25.58
C TRP A 123 22.57 -18.65 -24.38
N VAL A 124 23.53 -19.46 -23.94
CA VAL A 124 23.39 -20.29 -22.74
C VAL A 124 23.22 -19.40 -21.51
N LEU A 125 23.98 -18.31 -21.41
CA LEU A 125 23.81 -17.32 -20.35
C LEU A 125 22.41 -16.70 -20.39
N ALA A 126 21.93 -16.29 -21.57
CA ALA A 126 20.61 -15.68 -21.70
C ALA A 126 19.46 -16.63 -21.37
N VAL A 127 19.52 -17.88 -21.83
CA VAL A 127 18.54 -18.90 -21.45
C VAL A 127 18.59 -19.15 -19.94
N PHE A 128 19.78 -19.23 -19.34
CA PHE A 128 19.93 -19.41 -17.91
C PHE A 128 19.32 -18.24 -17.11
N CYS A 129 19.60 -16.99 -17.51
CA CYS A 129 19.02 -15.82 -16.87
C CYS A 129 17.50 -15.73 -17.07
N GLY A 130 16.99 -16.10 -18.25
CA GLY A 130 15.56 -16.18 -18.53
C GLY A 130 14.86 -17.20 -17.64
N LEU A 131 15.40 -18.43 -17.55
CA LEU A 131 14.89 -19.47 -16.66
C LEU A 131 14.97 -19.07 -15.18
N ALA A 132 16.05 -18.41 -14.77
CA ALA A 132 16.17 -17.87 -13.43
C ALA A 132 15.13 -16.78 -13.15
N GLY A 133 14.74 -16.00 -14.17
CA GLY A 133 13.63 -15.05 -14.09
C GLY A 133 12.28 -15.73 -13.84
N VAL A 134 12.01 -16.83 -14.55
CA VAL A 134 10.78 -17.64 -14.33
C VAL A 134 10.78 -18.26 -12.94
N LEU A 135 11.91 -18.85 -12.51
CA LEU A 135 12.01 -19.45 -11.16
C LEU A 135 11.90 -18.39 -10.05
N PHE A 136 12.42 -17.19 -10.29
CA PHE A 136 12.23 -16.05 -9.39
C PHE A 136 10.76 -15.66 -9.33
N GLY A 137 10.07 -15.56 -10.47
CA GLY A 137 8.63 -15.32 -10.54
C GLY A 137 7.84 -16.36 -9.73
N ALA A 138 8.08 -17.64 -9.99
CA ALA A 138 7.45 -18.74 -9.27
C ALA A 138 7.66 -18.68 -7.75
N TRP A 139 8.87 -18.29 -7.32
CA TRP A 139 9.19 -18.07 -5.92
C TRP A 139 8.44 -16.87 -5.32
N MET A 140 8.36 -15.77 -6.06
CA MET A 140 7.64 -14.57 -5.62
C MET A 140 6.11 -14.77 -5.64
N ASN A 141 5.59 -15.63 -6.51
CA ASN A 141 4.18 -16.04 -6.51
C ASN A 141 3.88 -16.94 -5.29
N LEU A 142 4.81 -17.82 -4.92
CA LEU A 142 4.73 -18.58 -3.66
C LEU A 142 4.77 -17.63 -2.46
N GLU A 143 5.65 -16.63 -2.47
CA GLU A 143 5.67 -15.57 -1.47
C GLU A 143 4.33 -14.85 -1.41
N THR A 144 3.72 -14.54 -2.55
CA THR A 144 2.39 -13.94 -2.60
C THR A 144 1.36 -14.84 -1.92
N MET A 145 1.37 -16.15 -2.20
CA MET A 145 0.48 -17.09 -1.51
C MET A 145 0.76 -17.16 0.01
N VAL A 146 2.03 -17.06 0.41
CA VAL A 146 2.49 -17.29 1.79
C VAL A 146 2.36 -16.06 2.68
N SER A 147 2.70 -14.88 2.20
CA SER A 147 2.66 -13.67 2.99
C SER A 147 1.23 -13.14 3.11
N PHE A 148 0.44 -13.28 2.03
CA PHE A 148 -0.80 -12.55 1.84
C PHE A 148 -2.08 -13.31 2.26
N GLY A 149 -1.94 -14.42 3.01
CA GLY A 149 -3.05 -15.17 3.65
C GLY A 149 -3.92 -15.98 2.68
N GLY A 150 -4.75 -16.91 3.18
CA GLY A 150 -5.69 -17.75 2.40
C GLY A 150 -5.31 -19.24 2.32
N GLU A 151 -6.01 -20.03 1.49
CA GLU A 151 -5.73 -21.47 1.35
C GLU A 151 -4.34 -21.70 0.74
N ILE A 152 -3.45 -22.38 1.48
CA ILE A 152 -2.20 -22.93 0.94
C ILE A 152 -2.56 -24.23 0.23
N SER A 153 -2.95 -24.13 -1.04
CA SER A 153 -3.28 -25.26 -1.90
C SER A 153 -2.53 -25.15 -3.23
N LEU A 154 -2.29 -26.30 -3.85
CA LEU A 154 -1.67 -26.35 -5.18
C LEU A 154 -2.54 -25.62 -6.22
N GLU A 155 -3.86 -25.73 -6.12
CA GLU A 155 -4.80 -25.08 -7.03
C GLU A 155 -4.67 -23.56 -6.99
N ARG A 156 -4.60 -22.99 -5.79
CA ARG A 156 -4.40 -21.55 -5.64
C ARG A 156 -3.02 -21.10 -6.11
N TYR A 157 -1.98 -21.87 -5.81
CA TYR A 157 -0.64 -21.58 -6.32
C TYR A 157 -0.64 -21.55 -7.86
N LEU A 158 -1.23 -22.56 -8.50
CA LEU A 158 -1.36 -22.61 -9.95
C LEU A 158 -2.21 -21.46 -10.51
N ALA A 159 -3.27 -21.03 -9.82
CA ALA A 159 -4.06 -19.87 -10.23
C ALA A 159 -3.24 -18.57 -10.17
N LEU A 160 -2.41 -18.40 -9.13
CA LEU A 160 -1.46 -17.28 -9.03
C LEU A 160 -0.42 -17.33 -10.15
N GLU A 161 0.17 -18.49 -10.42
CA GLU A 161 1.10 -18.69 -11.54
C GLU A 161 0.46 -18.30 -12.88
N VAL A 162 -0.77 -18.75 -13.15
CA VAL A 162 -1.48 -18.40 -14.39
C VAL A 162 -1.70 -16.89 -14.52
N ARG A 163 -2.09 -16.23 -13.42
CA ARG A 163 -2.27 -14.77 -13.39
C ARG A 163 -0.95 -14.02 -13.53
N ALA A 164 0.15 -14.61 -13.06
CA ALA A 164 1.48 -14.03 -13.13
C ALA A 164 2.16 -14.18 -14.49
N ILE A 165 1.66 -15.05 -15.39
CA ILE A 165 2.25 -15.31 -16.72
C ILE A 165 2.71 -14.05 -17.46
N PRO A 166 1.90 -12.96 -17.59
CA PRO A 166 2.35 -11.76 -18.31
C PRO A 166 3.58 -11.12 -17.66
N PHE A 167 3.64 -11.12 -16.33
CA PHE A 167 4.76 -10.57 -15.57
C PHE A 167 5.99 -11.49 -15.62
N ASP A 168 5.81 -12.81 -15.53
CA ASP A 168 6.91 -13.77 -15.59
C ASP A 168 7.53 -13.84 -16.98
N VAL A 169 6.69 -13.71 -18.03
CA VAL A 169 7.15 -13.53 -19.40
C VAL A 169 7.93 -12.23 -19.55
N ALA A 170 7.44 -11.12 -19.01
CA ALA A 170 8.17 -9.85 -19.06
C ALA A 170 9.55 -9.95 -18.38
N HIS A 171 9.63 -10.57 -17.19
CA HIS A 171 10.87 -10.78 -16.47
C HIS A 171 11.83 -11.70 -17.23
N MET A 172 11.33 -12.85 -17.72
CA MET A 172 12.10 -13.78 -18.53
C MET A 172 12.67 -13.10 -19.78
N THR A 173 11.82 -12.39 -20.52
CA THR A 173 12.24 -11.69 -21.74
C THR A 173 13.23 -10.58 -21.44
N GLY A 174 13.01 -9.80 -20.37
CA GLY A 174 13.95 -8.79 -19.90
C GLY A 174 15.34 -9.37 -19.64
N ASN A 175 15.40 -10.45 -18.85
CA ASN A 175 16.66 -11.11 -18.51
C ASN A 175 17.38 -11.68 -19.74
N ILE A 176 16.64 -12.27 -20.69
CA ILE A 176 17.22 -12.73 -21.95
C ILE A 176 17.86 -11.56 -22.71
N ILE A 177 17.15 -10.43 -22.83
CA ILE A 177 17.64 -9.24 -23.53
C ILE A 177 18.90 -8.68 -22.83
N PHE A 178 18.89 -8.53 -21.51
CA PHE A 178 20.03 -8.01 -20.76
C PHE A 178 21.25 -8.93 -20.83
N ALA A 179 21.06 -10.23 -20.65
CA ALA A 179 22.12 -11.21 -20.78
C ALA A 179 22.75 -11.21 -22.19
N LEU A 180 21.93 -11.08 -23.24
CA LEU A 180 22.45 -10.99 -24.62
C LEU A 180 23.19 -9.68 -24.88
N ALA A 181 22.66 -8.56 -24.39
CA ALA A 181 23.20 -7.22 -24.65
C ALA A 181 24.47 -6.92 -23.83
N ALA A 182 24.45 -7.21 -22.53
CA ALA A 182 25.48 -6.77 -21.58
C ALA A 182 26.27 -7.93 -20.95
N GLY A 183 25.73 -9.15 -20.94
CA GLY A 183 26.30 -10.30 -20.22
C GLY A 183 27.77 -10.60 -20.56
N PRO A 184 28.13 -10.78 -21.85
CA PRO A 184 29.52 -11.05 -22.24
C PRO A 184 30.49 -9.93 -21.84
N ALA A 185 30.07 -8.67 -21.97
CA ALA A 185 30.89 -7.51 -21.61
C ALA A 185 31.12 -7.45 -20.09
N MET A 186 30.09 -7.72 -19.30
CA MET A 186 30.17 -7.71 -17.84
C MET A 186 31.02 -8.86 -17.31
N ILE A 187 30.87 -10.08 -17.85
CA ILE A 187 31.73 -11.22 -17.51
C ILE A 187 33.20 -10.89 -17.82
N ALA A 188 33.49 -10.34 -19.01
CA ALA A 188 34.84 -9.95 -19.37
C ALA A 188 35.42 -8.86 -18.46
N ALA A 189 34.62 -7.84 -18.10
CA ALA A 189 35.05 -6.76 -17.21
C ALA A 189 35.37 -7.27 -15.80
N LEU A 190 34.49 -8.09 -15.22
CA LEU A 190 34.67 -8.64 -13.88
C LEU A 190 35.79 -9.68 -13.83
N THR A 191 35.96 -10.49 -14.87
CA THR A 191 37.06 -11.46 -14.97
C THR A 191 38.40 -10.75 -15.03
N ARG A 192 38.52 -9.71 -15.88
CA ARG A 192 39.72 -8.85 -15.95
C ARG A 192 40.02 -8.16 -14.63
N PHE A 193 38.99 -7.69 -13.94
CA PHE A 193 39.16 -7.09 -12.60
C PHE A 193 39.72 -8.14 -11.63
N ARG A 194 39.11 -9.32 -11.55
CA ARG A 194 39.55 -10.42 -10.68
C ARG A 194 41.00 -10.86 -10.96
N GLU A 195 41.35 -11.04 -12.23
CA GLU A 195 42.68 -11.50 -12.66
C GLU A 195 43.79 -10.50 -12.33
N ARG A 196 43.53 -9.19 -12.31
CA ARG A 196 44.52 -8.17 -11.95
C ARG A 196 44.98 -8.25 -10.48
N PHE A 197 44.24 -8.94 -9.63
CA PHE A 197 44.51 -9.01 -8.20
C PHE A 197 44.87 -10.42 -7.71
N GLN A 198 44.86 -11.42 -8.60
CA GLN A 198 45.43 -12.73 -8.31
C GLN A 198 46.90 -12.74 -8.74
N TRP A 199 47.80 -12.65 -7.77
CA TRP A 199 49.20 -13.01 -7.98
C TRP A 199 49.30 -14.54 -7.97
N GLN A 200 49.67 -15.13 -9.10
CA GLN A 200 50.24 -16.47 -9.11
C GLN A 200 51.75 -16.32 -8.95
N GLN A 201 52.31 -16.92 -7.91
CA GLN A 201 53.74 -17.15 -7.83
C GLN A 201 54.08 -18.14 -8.94
N VAL A 202 54.60 -17.62 -10.05
CA VAL A 202 55.28 -18.46 -11.04
C VAL A 202 56.53 -18.95 -10.35
N GLU A 203 56.53 -20.19 -9.88
CA GLU A 203 57.78 -20.89 -9.58
C GLU A 203 58.53 -21.00 -10.91
N THR A 204 59.43 -20.04 -11.16
CA THR A 204 60.49 -20.22 -12.14
C THR A 204 61.37 -21.34 -11.62
N GLY A 205 61.02 -22.57 -11.99
CA GLY A 205 61.95 -23.69 -11.94
C GLY A 205 63.17 -23.32 -12.76
N ASP A 206 64.33 -23.44 -12.12
CA ASP A 206 65.63 -23.40 -12.79
C ASP A 206 65.64 -24.44 -13.92
N SER A 207 65.57 -23.98 -15.16
CA SER A 207 66.10 -24.72 -16.30
C SER A 207 66.34 -23.78 -17.49
N GLU A 208 67.62 -23.42 -17.60
CA GLU A 208 68.42 -23.42 -18.82
C GLU A 208 68.32 -22.27 -19.83
N ARG A 209 69.49 -21.64 -19.99
CA ARG A 209 70.00 -20.95 -21.18
C ARG A 209 69.75 -21.75 -22.46
N GLY A 210 69.39 -21.07 -23.55
CA GLY A 210 69.49 -21.63 -24.90
C GLY A 210 68.88 -20.74 -25.99
N ASP A 211 69.73 -19.89 -26.57
CA ASP A 211 69.85 -19.52 -27.99
C ASP A 211 68.64 -19.16 -28.88
N ALA A 212 68.71 -17.90 -29.34
CA ALA A 212 68.70 -17.44 -30.74
C ALA A 212 67.54 -17.77 -31.73
N ALA A 213 67.08 -16.65 -32.32
CA ALA A 213 66.72 -16.44 -33.73
C ALA A 213 65.35 -16.92 -34.26
N GLY A 214 64.67 -15.99 -34.95
CA GLY A 214 63.78 -16.34 -36.07
C GLY A 214 62.46 -15.57 -36.18
N GLY A 215 62.48 -14.42 -36.86
CA GLY A 215 61.56 -14.09 -37.96
C GLY A 215 60.05 -13.87 -37.70
N GLY A 216 59.56 -12.69 -38.12
CA GLY A 216 58.20 -12.57 -38.67
C GLY A 216 57.31 -11.43 -38.15
N ARG A 217 57.40 -10.25 -38.78
CA ARG A 217 56.29 -9.28 -38.91
C ARG A 217 55.57 -9.58 -40.25
N PRO A 218 54.25 -9.32 -40.43
CA PRO A 218 53.61 -7.99 -40.38
C PRO A 218 52.27 -8.01 -39.60
N GLY A 219 51.62 -6.95 -39.12
CA GLY A 219 51.60 -5.53 -39.44
C GLY A 219 50.13 -5.08 -39.38
N ALA A 220 49.73 -4.30 -38.37
CA ALA A 220 48.52 -3.44 -38.42
C ALA A 220 48.55 -2.43 -37.26
N ARG A 221 48.21 -1.19 -37.58
CA ARG A 221 48.39 0.06 -36.83
C ARG A 221 47.32 0.31 -35.75
N PRO A 222 47.49 1.34 -34.89
CA PRO A 222 46.97 1.41 -33.53
C PRO A 222 45.59 2.05 -33.45
N ARG A 223 44.85 1.77 -32.37
CA ARG A 223 43.79 2.65 -31.89
C ARG A 223 44.02 2.99 -30.43
N THR A 224 44.48 4.22 -30.25
CA THR A 224 44.49 5.05 -29.05
C THR A 224 43.13 5.06 -28.36
N ALA A 225 43.12 4.90 -27.03
CA ALA A 225 42.04 5.36 -26.17
C ALA A 225 42.64 5.82 -24.83
N THR A 226 43.27 6.98 -24.88
CA THR A 226 43.51 7.86 -23.73
C THR A 226 42.19 8.52 -23.35
N GLY A 227 41.95 8.78 -22.07
CA GLY A 227 41.05 9.88 -21.67
C GLY A 227 40.00 9.53 -20.63
N LEU A 228 40.42 9.60 -19.38
CA LEU A 228 39.57 9.91 -18.23
C LEU A 228 39.10 11.37 -18.36
N THR A 229 37.79 11.68 -18.24
CA THR A 229 37.34 12.99 -17.74
C THR A 229 35.86 12.99 -17.29
N MET A 230 35.66 13.37 -16.03
CA MET A 230 34.45 14.05 -15.55
C MET A 230 34.26 15.36 -16.32
N ILE A 231 33.02 15.78 -16.61
CA ILE A 231 32.61 17.20 -16.61
C ILE A 231 31.15 17.32 -16.14
N LEU A 232 31.02 17.99 -15.00
CA LEU A 232 29.88 18.80 -14.56
C LEU A 232 29.79 20.06 -15.43
N ALA A 233 28.58 20.44 -15.87
CA ALA A 233 28.04 21.81 -15.83
C ALA A 233 27.02 22.09 -16.96
N GLY A 234 25.97 22.81 -16.60
CA GLY A 234 25.28 23.73 -17.50
C GLY A 234 23.84 23.38 -17.85
N MET A 235 22.90 23.80 -17.00
CA MET A 235 22.02 24.92 -17.37
C MET A 235 21.10 25.30 -16.22
N LEU A 236 21.32 26.50 -15.70
CA LEU A 236 20.36 27.28 -14.94
C LEU A 236 20.41 28.67 -15.58
N LEU A 237 19.31 29.12 -16.17
CA LEU A 237 18.98 30.54 -16.32
C LEU A 237 17.50 30.69 -16.63
N PHE A 238 16.85 31.40 -15.71
CA PHE A 238 15.47 31.87 -15.73
C PHE A 238 15.25 32.96 -16.78
N THR A 239 14.02 33.03 -17.31
CA THR A 239 13.33 34.31 -17.50
C THR A 239 11.88 34.19 -17.07
N PHE A 240 11.50 35.06 -16.13
CA PHE A 240 10.17 35.32 -15.61
C PHE A 240 9.42 36.30 -16.53
N ALA A 241 8.12 36.03 -16.73
CA ALA A 241 7.04 37.00 -16.87
C ALA A 241 5.79 36.24 -16.37
N GLY A 242 5.12 36.57 -15.28
CA GLY A 242 4.63 37.87 -14.83
C GLY A 242 3.10 37.78 -14.89
N GLY A 243 2.41 37.66 -13.76
CA GLY A 243 0.94 37.64 -13.71
C GLY A 243 0.35 37.09 -12.42
N SER A 244 -0.17 37.99 -11.59
CA SER A 244 -0.73 37.81 -10.25
C SER A 244 -2.24 37.57 -10.23
N ALA A 245 -2.72 36.60 -9.43
CA ALA A 245 -3.89 36.63 -8.52
C ALA A 245 -4.27 35.18 -8.09
N PRO A 246 -4.81 34.93 -6.89
CA PRO A 246 -5.15 33.58 -6.45
C PRO A 246 -6.60 33.21 -6.84
N PRO A 247 -6.89 32.01 -7.34
CA PRO A 247 -8.26 31.50 -7.34
C PRO A 247 -8.49 30.54 -6.17
N LYS A 248 -9.53 30.82 -5.39
CA LYS A 248 -10.41 29.76 -4.87
C LYS A 248 -10.79 28.85 -6.04
N ALA A 249 -10.79 27.54 -5.83
CA ALA A 249 -10.94 26.48 -6.85
C ALA A 249 -11.57 26.97 -8.17
N ASP A 250 -10.75 26.97 -9.22
CA ASP A 250 -11.12 27.43 -10.55
C ASP A 250 -12.38 26.70 -11.05
N ALA A 251 -13.28 27.38 -11.76
CA ALA A 251 -14.54 26.80 -12.24
C ALA A 251 -14.32 25.54 -13.08
N ALA A 252 -13.16 25.45 -13.74
CA ALA A 252 -12.70 24.28 -14.48
C ALA A 252 -12.61 23.01 -13.60
N TYR A 253 -11.95 23.06 -12.44
CA TYR A 253 -11.82 21.87 -11.56
C TYR A 253 -13.18 21.37 -11.04
N THR A 254 -14.11 22.30 -10.83
CA THR A 254 -15.47 21.96 -10.39
C THR A 254 -16.28 21.29 -11.51
N ALA A 255 -16.08 21.67 -12.76
CA ALA A 255 -16.70 21.01 -13.90
C ALA A 255 -16.16 19.57 -14.05
N GLU A 256 -14.85 19.41 -13.98
CA GLU A 256 -14.20 18.09 -14.05
C GLU A 256 -14.61 17.16 -12.90
N ALA A 257 -14.83 17.70 -11.69
CA ALA A 257 -15.38 16.94 -10.58
C ALA A 257 -16.81 16.45 -10.84
N LYS A 258 -17.62 17.18 -11.64
CA LYS A 258 -18.98 16.73 -12.01
C LYS A 258 -18.93 15.60 -13.02
N GLU A 259 -18.04 15.65 -14.00
CA GLU A 259 -17.84 14.53 -14.95
C GLU A 259 -17.41 13.26 -14.22
N ALA A 260 -16.47 13.39 -13.28
CA ALA A 260 -16.04 12.27 -12.45
C ALA A 260 -17.16 11.73 -11.54
N ALA A 261 -18.05 12.59 -11.03
CA ALA A 261 -19.22 12.18 -10.27
C ALA A 261 -20.26 11.46 -11.15
N ALA A 262 -20.51 11.95 -12.37
CA ALA A 262 -21.42 11.30 -13.32
C ALA A 262 -20.92 9.90 -13.67
N TRP A 263 -19.61 9.72 -13.86
CA TRP A 263 -19.02 8.40 -14.01
C TRP A 263 -19.26 7.53 -12.77
N LEU A 264 -19.01 8.05 -11.56
CA LEU A 264 -19.23 7.31 -10.31
C LEU A 264 -20.68 6.81 -10.19
N GLU A 265 -21.69 7.59 -10.56
CA GLU A 265 -23.09 7.15 -10.52
C GLU A 265 -23.32 5.86 -11.32
N THR A 266 -22.64 5.71 -12.46
CA THR A 266 -22.72 4.49 -13.29
C THR A 266 -22.05 3.26 -12.68
N GLN A 267 -21.23 3.44 -11.64
CA GLN A 267 -20.48 2.37 -10.97
C GLN A 267 -21.19 1.82 -9.73
N GLN A 268 -22.41 2.29 -9.44
CA GLN A 268 -23.18 1.79 -8.29
C GLN A 268 -23.61 0.34 -8.52
N ASN A 269 -23.33 -0.52 -7.54
CA ASN A 269 -23.78 -1.91 -7.57
C ASN A 269 -25.29 -2.01 -7.28
N SER A 270 -25.87 -3.17 -7.59
CA SER A 270 -27.31 -3.43 -7.40
C SER A 270 -27.76 -3.41 -5.93
N ASP A 271 -26.83 -3.58 -4.98
CA ASP A 271 -27.08 -3.47 -3.54
C ASP A 271 -27.04 -2.02 -3.03
N GLY A 272 -26.83 -1.06 -3.93
CA GLY A 272 -26.72 0.36 -3.65
C GLY A 272 -25.31 0.81 -3.23
N GLY A 273 -24.39 -0.11 -3.00
CA GLY A 273 -23.02 0.18 -2.57
C GLY A 273 -22.04 0.39 -3.71
N PHE A 274 -20.79 0.66 -3.33
CA PHE A 274 -19.65 0.81 -4.24
C PHE A 274 -18.47 -0.06 -3.81
N SER A 275 -17.79 -0.62 -4.80
CA SER A 275 -16.56 -1.39 -4.68
C SER A 275 -15.34 -0.55 -5.09
N SER A 276 -14.12 -1.00 -4.77
CA SER A 276 -12.90 -0.28 -5.15
C SER A 276 -12.64 -0.26 -6.66
N MET A 277 -13.13 -1.26 -7.39
CA MET A 277 -13.07 -1.40 -8.85
C MET A 277 -14.47 -1.58 -9.43
N PRO A 278 -14.73 -1.23 -10.69
CA PRO A 278 -15.99 -1.51 -11.38
C PRO A 278 -16.41 -2.99 -11.25
N GLY A 279 -17.65 -3.24 -10.85
CA GLY A 279 -18.24 -4.58 -10.74
C GLY A 279 -17.70 -5.47 -9.60
N GLY A 280 -16.87 -4.92 -8.70
CA GLY A 280 -16.40 -5.63 -7.51
C GLY A 280 -17.45 -5.69 -6.39
N THR A 281 -17.11 -6.32 -5.27
CA THR A 281 -17.97 -6.37 -4.07
C THR A 281 -18.02 -5.01 -3.37
N SER A 282 -19.23 -4.54 -3.09
CA SER A 282 -19.46 -3.30 -2.35
C SER A 282 -18.80 -3.33 -0.97
N SER A 283 -18.34 -2.17 -0.49
CA SER A 283 -17.81 -2.02 0.87
C SER A 283 -18.31 -0.74 1.53
N VAL A 284 -18.38 -0.74 2.87
CA VAL A 284 -18.75 0.44 3.67
C VAL A 284 -17.83 1.61 3.38
N ASN A 285 -16.51 1.37 3.35
CA ASN A 285 -15.49 2.38 3.13
C ASN A 285 -15.65 3.09 1.78
N ILE A 286 -15.71 2.32 0.68
CA ILE A 286 -15.79 2.91 -0.66
C ILE A 286 -17.16 3.53 -0.90
N THR A 287 -18.23 2.96 -0.34
CA THR A 287 -19.57 3.54 -0.42
C THR A 287 -19.62 4.91 0.28
N ALA A 288 -19.05 5.04 1.49
CA ALA A 288 -18.98 6.31 2.19
C ALA A 288 -18.17 7.37 1.40
N ARG A 289 -17.07 6.97 0.77
CA ARG A 289 -16.25 7.85 -0.09
C ARG A 289 -17.00 8.30 -1.34
N ALA A 290 -17.72 7.40 -2.00
CA ALA A 290 -18.59 7.75 -3.12
C ALA A 290 -19.68 8.75 -2.68
N MET A 291 -20.25 8.58 -1.49
CA MET A 291 -21.21 9.55 -0.93
C MET A 291 -20.58 10.95 -0.72
N PHE A 292 -19.31 11.03 -0.34
CA PHE A 292 -18.59 12.32 -0.27
C PHE A 292 -18.44 12.94 -1.66
N ALA A 293 -18.01 12.15 -2.64
CA ALA A 293 -17.78 12.58 -4.01
C ALA A 293 -19.06 13.13 -4.65
N LEU A 294 -20.15 12.37 -4.57
CA LEU A 294 -21.47 12.76 -5.08
C LEU A 294 -21.92 14.07 -4.43
N ALA A 295 -21.86 14.16 -3.11
CA ALA A 295 -22.25 15.37 -2.39
C ALA A 295 -21.33 16.57 -2.67
N ALA A 296 -20.03 16.32 -2.90
CA ALA A 296 -19.08 17.34 -3.29
C ALA A 296 -19.45 17.93 -4.66
N ALA A 297 -19.86 17.09 -5.60
CA ALA A 297 -20.34 17.49 -6.93
C ALA A 297 -21.76 18.10 -6.92
N GLY A 298 -22.48 17.99 -5.79
CA GLY A 298 -23.82 18.56 -5.61
C GLY A 298 -24.96 17.57 -5.84
N ILE A 299 -24.64 16.29 -6.03
CA ILE A 299 -25.61 15.20 -6.17
C ILE A 299 -25.91 14.66 -4.76
N ASN A 300 -27.18 14.68 -4.36
CA ASN A 300 -27.56 14.11 -3.07
C ASN A 300 -27.46 12.58 -3.14
N PRO A 301 -26.67 11.91 -2.29
CA PRO A 301 -26.50 10.46 -2.39
C PRO A 301 -27.78 9.66 -2.21
N LEU A 302 -28.84 10.22 -1.61
CA LEU A 302 -30.13 9.55 -1.54
C LEU A 302 -30.86 9.51 -2.90
N ASP A 303 -30.48 10.33 -3.88
CA ASP A 303 -31.07 10.36 -5.23
C ASP A 303 -30.41 9.34 -6.16
N VAL A 304 -29.16 8.98 -5.90
CA VAL A 304 -28.44 7.91 -6.59
C VAL A 304 -28.97 6.56 -6.13
N LYS A 305 -29.59 5.80 -7.02
CA LYS A 305 -30.17 4.49 -6.70
C LYS A 305 -30.19 3.54 -7.89
N THR A 306 -29.80 2.30 -7.60
CA THR A 306 -30.15 1.12 -8.40
C THR A 306 -31.38 0.47 -7.75
N ASN A 307 -31.20 -0.60 -6.96
CA ASN A 307 -32.25 -1.15 -6.10
C ASN A 307 -32.22 -0.57 -4.68
N ALA A 308 -31.10 0.03 -4.28
CA ALA A 308 -30.93 0.74 -3.02
C ALA A 308 -30.07 1.99 -3.23
N THR A 309 -30.16 2.93 -2.29
CA THR A 309 -29.26 4.09 -2.25
C THR A 309 -27.94 3.71 -1.58
N PRO A 310 -26.85 4.49 -1.74
CA PRO A 310 -25.60 4.34 -0.99
C PRO A 310 -25.82 4.38 0.52
N TYR A 311 -26.71 5.27 1.00
CA TYR A 311 -27.09 5.28 2.41
C TYR A 311 -27.87 4.03 2.82
N GLY A 312 -28.74 3.52 1.94
CA GLY A 312 -29.45 2.26 2.12
C GLY A 312 -28.48 1.08 2.28
N TYR A 313 -27.43 1.02 1.46
CA TYR A 313 -26.36 0.04 1.61
C TYR A 313 -25.69 0.11 2.99
N LEU A 314 -25.32 1.31 3.46
CA LEU A 314 -24.73 1.48 4.80
C LEU A 314 -25.68 1.00 5.90
N VAL A 315 -26.98 1.29 5.80
CA VAL A 315 -28.01 0.85 6.76
C VAL A 315 -28.17 -0.67 6.77
N ASN A 316 -28.11 -1.30 5.60
CA ASN A 316 -28.25 -2.76 5.46
C ASN A 316 -27.04 -3.50 6.05
N ASN A 317 -25.85 -2.91 5.97
CA ASN A 317 -24.61 -3.47 6.50
C ASN A 317 -24.21 -2.85 7.85
N ARG A 318 -25.16 -2.20 8.56
CA ARG A 318 -24.88 -1.42 9.78
C ARG A 318 -24.23 -2.22 10.91
N ASP A 319 -24.45 -3.53 10.94
CA ASP A 319 -23.95 -4.43 11.97
C ASP A 319 -22.47 -4.78 11.73
N ASP A 320 -21.99 -4.67 10.48
CA ASP A 320 -20.59 -4.91 10.10
C ASP A 320 -19.68 -3.68 10.33
N ILE A 321 -20.27 -2.50 10.54
CA ILE A 321 -19.56 -1.22 10.74
C ILE A 321 -18.99 -1.18 12.17
N THR A 322 -17.93 -1.92 12.45
CA THR A 322 -17.39 -2.11 13.81
C THR A 322 -16.05 -1.42 14.05
N GLU A 323 -15.29 -1.19 12.99
CA GLU A 323 -13.97 -0.55 13.02
C GLU A 323 -14.06 0.97 13.20
N ALA A 324 -13.08 1.56 13.88
CA ALA A 324 -13.05 3.01 14.12
C ALA A 324 -13.05 3.82 12.81
N SER A 325 -12.35 3.31 11.79
CA SER A 325 -12.29 3.88 10.45
C SER A 325 -13.65 3.89 9.76
N ASP A 326 -14.31 2.75 9.68
CA ASP A 326 -15.63 2.63 9.06
C ASP A 326 -16.72 3.39 9.83
N ILE A 327 -16.67 3.39 11.16
CA ILE A 327 -17.57 4.20 11.98
C ILE A 327 -17.37 5.69 11.67
N ALA A 328 -16.12 6.18 11.64
CA ALA A 328 -15.83 7.58 11.36
C ALA A 328 -16.29 8.00 9.95
N LEU A 329 -16.00 7.19 8.92
CA LEU A 329 -16.46 7.43 7.54
C LEU A 329 -17.99 7.42 7.45
N THR A 330 -18.65 6.48 8.12
CA THR A 330 -20.11 6.40 8.14
C THR A 330 -20.74 7.63 8.79
N ILE A 331 -20.19 8.12 9.91
CA ILE A 331 -20.65 9.36 10.55
C ILE A 331 -20.54 10.56 9.59
N LEU A 332 -19.43 10.65 8.86
CA LEU A 332 -19.24 11.70 7.87
C LEU A 332 -20.20 11.52 6.68
N ALA A 333 -20.47 10.28 6.25
CA ALA A 333 -21.38 9.99 5.13
C ALA A 333 -22.83 10.30 5.50
N MET A 334 -23.22 10.11 6.76
CA MET A 334 -24.54 10.54 7.23
C MET A 334 -24.77 12.05 7.09
N LYS A 335 -23.71 12.87 7.11
CA LYS A 335 -23.83 14.32 6.86
C LYS A 335 -24.18 14.65 5.43
N THR A 336 -23.76 13.85 4.47
CA THR A 336 -24.08 14.06 3.04
C THR A 336 -25.54 13.75 2.71
N VAL A 337 -26.26 13.12 3.65
CA VAL A 337 -27.69 12.78 3.52
C VAL A 337 -28.55 13.39 4.63
N GLY A 338 -27.97 14.26 5.47
CA GLY A 338 -28.68 15.00 6.51
C GLY A 338 -29.18 14.16 7.69
N GLN A 339 -28.58 12.98 7.92
CA GLN A 339 -28.99 12.05 8.98
C GLN A 339 -28.16 12.25 10.25
N ASP A 340 -28.77 12.02 11.42
CA ASP A 340 -28.07 12.14 12.72
C ASP A 340 -27.30 10.84 13.05
N PRO A 341 -25.96 10.87 13.16
CA PRO A 341 -25.16 9.70 13.53
C PRO A 341 -25.44 9.14 14.93
N LYS A 342 -26.21 9.84 15.78
CA LYS A 342 -26.67 9.31 17.07
C LYS A 342 -27.82 8.31 16.93
N ASP A 343 -28.53 8.32 15.81
CA ASP A 343 -29.61 7.40 15.47
C ASP A 343 -29.41 6.79 14.08
N PHE A 344 -28.46 5.86 14.00
CA PHE A 344 -28.24 5.03 12.82
C PHE A 344 -29.07 3.75 12.93
N LYS A 345 -30.39 3.90 12.79
CA LYS A 345 -31.38 2.83 12.96
C LYS A 345 -31.29 2.15 14.34
N GLY A 346 -31.31 2.96 15.40
CA GLY A 346 -31.20 2.49 16.78
C GLY A 346 -29.77 2.28 17.28
N ARG A 347 -28.75 2.46 16.42
CA ARG A 347 -27.33 2.43 16.81
C ARG A 347 -26.75 3.84 16.92
N ASN A 348 -26.10 4.14 18.05
CA ASN A 348 -25.41 5.40 18.25
C ASN A 348 -23.93 5.28 17.84
N LEU A 349 -23.60 5.79 16.65
CA LEU A 349 -22.24 5.69 16.10
C LEU A 349 -21.24 6.58 16.84
N ILE A 350 -21.67 7.68 17.46
CA ILE A 350 -20.79 8.53 18.28
C ILE A 350 -20.33 7.77 19.54
N LYS A 351 -21.24 7.03 20.17
CA LYS A 351 -20.92 6.16 21.31
C LYS A 351 -20.01 5.01 20.88
N ALA A 352 -20.30 4.39 19.74
CA ALA A 352 -19.49 3.30 19.19
C ALA A 352 -18.06 3.77 18.87
N LEU A 353 -17.91 4.92 18.20
CA LEU A 353 -16.60 5.51 17.93
C LEU A 353 -15.86 5.83 19.23
N ARG A 354 -16.53 6.44 20.21
CA ARG A 354 -15.89 6.75 21.50
C ARG A 354 -15.32 5.51 22.20
N ALA A 355 -15.99 4.37 22.10
CA ALA A 355 -15.55 3.11 22.73
C ALA A 355 -14.23 2.56 22.14
N ARG A 356 -13.90 2.95 20.90
CA ARG A 356 -12.68 2.53 20.20
C ARG A 356 -11.47 3.43 20.47
N ARG A 357 -11.64 4.51 21.25
CA ARG A 357 -10.61 5.53 21.43
C ARG A 357 -9.66 5.15 22.57
N GLY A 358 -8.36 5.15 22.28
CA GLY A 358 -7.30 4.98 23.28
C GLY A 358 -6.90 6.30 23.95
N ASN A 359 -5.60 6.61 23.92
CA ASN A 359 -4.97 7.80 24.53
C ASN A 359 -5.28 9.15 23.85
N GLY A 360 -6.43 9.25 23.19
CA GLY A 360 -6.78 10.33 22.25
C GLY A 360 -6.64 9.89 20.79
N SER A 361 -5.83 8.88 20.51
CA SER A 361 -5.75 8.24 19.19
C SER A 361 -6.70 7.06 19.04
N PHE A 362 -6.81 6.59 17.81
CA PHE A 362 -7.44 5.36 17.40
C PHE A 362 -6.37 4.45 16.79
N GLY A 363 -5.97 3.41 17.52
CA GLY A 363 -4.92 2.48 17.08
C GLY A 363 -3.54 3.12 16.88
N ASN A 364 -3.24 4.26 17.52
CA ASN A 364 -2.01 5.05 17.29
C ASN A 364 -1.86 5.55 15.84
N ASP A 365 -2.91 5.46 15.01
CA ASP A 365 -2.92 5.80 13.59
C ASP A 365 -3.39 7.25 13.40
N VAL A 366 -2.59 8.06 12.69
CA VAL A 366 -2.84 9.48 12.44
C VAL A 366 -4.06 9.68 11.53
N ASN A 367 -4.21 8.85 10.51
CA ASN A 367 -5.30 8.96 9.55
C ASN A 367 -6.62 8.65 10.25
N VAL A 368 -6.71 7.48 10.89
CA VAL A 368 -7.88 7.05 11.69
C VAL A 368 -8.26 8.11 12.71
N THR A 369 -7.27 8.62 13.44
CA THR A 369 -7.49 9.66 14.45
C THR A 369 -7.99 10.97 13.85
N ALA A 370 -7.49 11.37 12.67
CA ALA A 370 -7.90 12.61 12.02
C ALA A 370 -9.37 12.57 11.57
N PHE A 371 -9.81 11.52 10.87
CA PHE A 371 -11.23 11.46 10.50
C PHE A 371 -12.14 11.17 11.70
N ALA A 372 -11.68 10.45 12.72
CA ALA A 372 -12.46 10.30 13.95
C ALA A 372 -12.67 11.67 14.63
N ALA A 373 -11.65 12.53 14.65
CA ALA A 373 -11.79 13.91 15.11
C ALA A 373 -12.76 14.72 14.24
N LEU A 374 -12.73 14.56 12.91
CA LEU A 374 -13.72 15.15 12.00
C LEU A 374 -15.14 14.65 12.29
N ALA A 375 -15.31 13.35 12.50
CA ALA A 375 -16.59 12.72 12.79
C ALA A 375 -17.19 13.23 14.11
N PHE A 376 -16.39 13.31 15.18
CA PHE A 376 -16.83 13.92 16.42
C PHE A 376 -17.20 15.39 16.24
N ARG A 377 -16.38 16.16 15.52
CA ARG A 377 -16.64 17.58 15.25
C ARG A 377 -17.93 17.78 14.47
N SER A 378 -18.17 16.95 13.44
CA SER A 378 -19.38 17.02 12.62
C SER A 378 -20.66 16.72 13.42
N ALA A 379 -20.56 15.86 14.43
CA ALA A 379 -21.66 15.50 15.33
C ALA A 379 -21.79 16.41 16.57
N ALA A 380 -21.11 17.57 16.58
CA ALA A 380 -21.05 18.50 17.70
C ALA A 380 -20.51 17.89 19.02
N ALA A 381 -19.75 16.80 18.94
CA ALA A 381 -19.04 16.20 20.06
C ALA A 381 -17.67 16.87 20.25
N THR A 382 -17.66 18.19 20.50
CA THR A 382 -16.44 19.02 20.45
C THR A 382 -15.37 18.59 21.43
N LYS A 383 -15.73 18.15 22.65
CA LYS A 383 -14.76 17.66 23.64
C LYS A 383 -14.04 16.40 23.15
N ASP A 384 -14.77 15.48 22.52
CA ASP A 384 -14.21 14.27 21.94
C ASP A 384 -13.25 14.58 20.79
N ALA A 385 -13.63 15.50 19.90
CA ALA A 385 -12.78 15.97 18.81
C ALA A 385 -11.49 16.62 19.34
N GLN A 386 -11.59 17.51 20.33
CA GLN A 386 -10.44 18.20 20.91
C GLN A 386 -9.44 17.25 21.57
N TYR A 387 -9.92 16.15 22.16
CA TYR A 387 -9.03 15.15 22.74
C TYR A 387 -8.16 14.47 21.68
N SER A 388 -8.75 14.10 20.54
CA SER A 388 -8.03 13.52 19.41
C SER A 388 -7.14 14.54 18.69
N ILE A 389 -7.58 15.79 18.53
CA ILE A 389 -6.76 16.86 17.95
C ILE A 389 -5.53 17.16 18.84
N LYS A 390 -5.68 17.15 20.16
CA LYS A 390 -4.54 17.30 21.09
C LYS A 390 -3.51 16.19 20.90
N TRP A 391 -3.95 14.97 20.62
CA TRP A 391 -3.05 13.86 20.29
C TRP A 391 -2.35 14.10 18.95
N LEU A 392 -3.07 14.54 17.90
CA LEU A 392 -2.49 14.87 16.60
C LEU A 392 -1.40 15.95 16.72
N TYR A 393 -1.58 16.99 17.53
CA TYR A 393 -0.52 17.98 17.76
C TYR A 393 0.74 17.38 18.39
N LYS A 394 0.61 16.37 19.25
CA LYS A 394 1.76 15.65 19.83
C LYS A 394 2.41 14.64 18.89
N ALA A 395 1.71 14.26 17.83
CA ALA A 395 2.19 13.35 16.79
C ALA A 395 2.86 14.07 15.61
N GLN A 396 2.80 15.41 15.56
CA GLN A 396 3.47 16.18 14.51
C GLN A 396 4.99 16.11 14.69
N ASN A 397 5.72 15.70 13.65
CA ASN A 397 7.17 15.61 13.67
C ASN A 397 7.83 16.99 13.58
N ASP A 398 9.13 17.06 13.87
CA ASP A 398 9.91 18.31 13.85
C ASP A 398 10.01 18.97 12.46
N ASN A 399 9.94 18.17 11.40
CA ASN A 399 9.88 18.65 10.01
C ASN A 399 8.52 19.29 9.65
N GLY A 400 7.50 19.17 10.51
CA GLY A 400 6.15 19.72 10.30
C GLY A 400 5.14 18.74 9.72
N GLY A 401 5.54 17.57 9.24
CA GLY A 401 4.62 16.55 8.73
C GLY A 401 4.18 15.54 9.81
N TRP A 402 3.35 14.59 9.40
CA TRP A 402 2.94 13.43 10.20
C TRP A 402 3.26 12.14 9.47
N GLY A 403 3.70 11.12 10.21
CA GLY A 403 3.73 9.74 9.72
C GLY A 403 2.41 9.02 9.98
N ILE A 404 2.30 7.79 9.49
CA ILE A 404 1.10 6.96 9.67
C ILE A 404 0.78 6.70 11.14
N ALA A 405 1.81 6.62 11.97
CA ALA A 405 1.70 6.53 13.42
C ALA A 405 2.54 7.63 14.08
N LYS A 406 2.30 7.84 15.39
CA LYS A 406 3.15 8.73 16.17
C LYS A 406 4.62 8.26 16.09
N ASP A 407 5.52 9.22 15.87
CA ASP A 407 6.97 9.06 15.75
C ASP A 407 7.44 8.31 14.47
N ALA A 408 6.51 7.95 13.56
CA ALA A 408 6.85 7.45 12.23
C ALA A 408 7.26 8.59 11.28
N ASP A 409 8.03 8.26 10.25
CA ASP A 409 8.47 9.22 9.24
C ASP A 409 7.30 9.92 8.55
N SER A 410 7.44 11.22 8.31
CA SER A 410 6.37 12.02 7.73
C SER A 410 6.06 11.63 6.30
N GLY A 411 4.78 11.47 5.98
CA GLY A 411 4.27 11.17 4.65
C GLY A 411 3.24 12.18 4.17
N ALA A 412 3.00 12.22 2.87
CA ALA A 412 1.98 13.11 2.28
C ALA A 412 0.57 12.79 2.81
N ASP A 413 0.21 11.52 2.86
CA ASP A 413 -1.12 11.03 3.20
C ASP A 413 -1.51 11.42 4.62
N SER A 414 -0.66 11.08 5.60
CA SER A 414 -0.89 11.38 7.01
C SER A 414 -0.80 12.86 7.32
N THR A 415 0.05 13.60 6.60
CA THR A 415 0.07 15.06 6.73
C THR A 415 -1.22 15.69 6.19
N GLY A 416 -1.71 15.27 5.02
CA GLY A 416 -2.98 15.72 4.46
C GLY A 416 -4.17 15.36 5.35
N ALA A 417 -4.20 14.13 5.88
CA ALA A 417 -5.23 13.68 6.80
C ALA A 417 -5.25 14.49 8.11
N ALA A 418 -4.09 14.65 8.77
CA ALA A 418 -3.98 15.45 9.98
C ALA A 418 -4.39 16.91 9.75
N MET A 419 -4.02 17.49 8.61
CA MET A 419 -4.41 18.84 8.20
C MET A 419 -5.93 19.03 8.10
N MET A 420 -6.73 18.00 7.81
CA MET A 420 -8.18 18.15 7.84
C MET A 420 -8.73 18.37 9.26
N ALA A 421 -8.09 17.77 10.27
CA ALA A 421 -8.59 17.75 11.64
C ALA A 421 -8.07 18.93 12.48
N ILE A 422 -6.80 19.30 12.36
CA ILE A 422 -6.19 20.35 13.18
C ILE A 422 -6.80 21.73 12.93
N THR A 423 -6.74 22.59 13.94
CA THR A 423 -7.31 23.96 13.89
C THR A 423 -6.25 25.05 14.10
N GLY A 424 -4.96 24.68 14.12
CA GLY A 424 -3.88 25.56 14.59
C GLY A 424 -3.01 26.02 13.44
N GLU A 425 -3.05 27.32 13.14
CA GLU A 425 -2.37 27.91 11.97
C GLU A 425 -0.86 27.63 11.95
N LYS A 426 -0.17 27.74 13.09
CA LYS A 426 1.27 27.44 13.20
C LYS A 426 1.59 26.00 12.78
N SER A 427 0.77 25.04 13.23
CA SER A 427 0.95 23.63 12.91
C SER A 427 0.63 23.35 11.44
N ALA A 428 -0.43 23.97 10.91
CA ALA A 428 -0.80 23.88 9.49
C ALA A 428 0.26 24.46 8.55
N ASN A 429 0.83 25.64 8.87
CA ASN A 429 1.89 26.24 8.04
C ASN A 429 3.17 25.38 8.02
N ARG A 430 3.51 24.73 9.14
CA ARG A 430 4.62 23.74 9.17
C ARG A 430 4.31 22.52 8.27
N ALA A 431 3.08 22.03 8.30
CA ALA A 431 2.61 20.94 7.45
C ALA A 431 2.72 21.29 5.96
N ILE A 432 2.27 22.49 5.60
CA ILE A 432 2.36 23.03 4.24
C ILE A 432 3.83 23.16 3.80
N GLY A 433 4.72 23.63 4.67
CA GLY A 433 6.16 23.69 4.39
C GLY A 433 6.78 22.31 4.15
N PHE A 434 6.38 21.30 4.92
CA PHE A 434 6.77 19.91 4.68
C PHE A 434 6.28 19.42 3.32
N LEU A 435 5.00 19.64 3.00
CA LEU A 435 4.39 19.23 1.73
C LEU A 435 5.06 19.91 0.53
N ASP A 436 5.34 21.22 0.59
CA ASP A 436 6.08 21.93 -0.46
C ASP A 436 7.48 21.32 -0.71
N GLY A 437 8.13 20.89 0.36
CA GLY A 437 9.42 20.20 0.32
C GLY A 437 9.38 18.84 -0.41
N ILE A 438 8.27 18.10 -0.29
CA ILE A 438 8.13 16.75 -0.86
C ILE A 438 7.34 16.69 -2.17
N GLN A 439 6.66 17.77 -2.58
CA GLN A 439 5.88 17.84 -3.82
C GLN A 439 6.74 17.50 -5.04
N LYS A 440 6.26 16.60 -5.89
CA LYS A 440 7.00 16.16 -7.08
C LYS A 440 6.80 17.15 -8.24
N LYS A 441 7.70 17.08 -9.24
CA LYS A 441 7.68 17.96 -10.43
C LYS A 441 6.37 17.90 -11.23
N SER A 442 5.63 16.80 -11.13
CA SER A 442 4.31 16.64 -11.75
C SER A 442 3.20 17.42 -11.05
N GLY A 443 3.46 18.03 -9.88
CA GLY A 443 2.46 18.70 -9.06
C GLY A 443 1.81 17.78 -8.01
N GLY A 444 1.90 16.46 -8.21
CA GLY A 444 1.31 15.47 -7.31
C GLY A 444 2.19 15.07 -6.13
N PHE A 445 1.59 14.25 -5.27
CA PHE A 445 2.19 13.64 -4.09
C PHE A 445 2.17 12.12 -4.17
N GLY A 446 3.02 11.49 -3.37
CA GLY A 446 3.07 10.04 -3.26
C GLY A 446 3.83 9.62 -2.01
N SER A 447 3.47 8.47 -1.48
CA SER A 447 4.31 7.74 -0.52
C SER A 447 5.39 6.95 -1.28
N SER A 448 6.61 6.86 -0.74
CA SER A 448 7.70 6.05 -1.30
C SER A 448 8.04 6.30 -2.79
N GLY A 449 7.82 7.53 -3.28
CA GLY A 449 8.25 7.97 -4.62
C GLY A 449 7.22 7.81 -5.76
N ASN A 450 6.18 7.00 -5.58
CA ASN A 450 5.12 6.83 -6.58
C ASN A 450 4.05 7.90 -6.43
N VAL A 451 4.13 8.92 -7.28
CA VAL A 451 3.08 9.95 -7.36
C VAL A 451 1.78 9.27 -7.77
N ASN A 452 0.73 9.50 -7.00
CA ASN A 452 -0.57 8.88 -7.21
C ASN A 452 -1.71 9.82 -6.81
N ALA A 453 -2.91 9.50 -7.30
CA ALA A 453 -4.10 10.30 -7.10
C ALA A 453 -4.59 10.30 -5.65
N GLN A 454 -4.47 9.19 -4.91
CA GLN A 454 -4.96 9.06 -3.53
C GLN A 454 -4.19 9.99 -2.58
N SER A 455 -2.86 9.89 -2.59
CA SER A 455 -1.96 10.77 -1.84
C SER A 455 -2.19 12.24 -2.19
N THR A 456 -2.35 12.53 -3.48
CA THR A 456 -2.56 13.90 -3.96
C THR A 456 -3.91 14.46 -3.50
N GLY A 457 -4.99 13.67 -3.60
CA GLY A 457 -6.34 14.04 -3.17
C GLY A 457 -6.43 14.31 -1.67
N LEU A 458 -5.75 13.51 -0.84
CA LEU A 458 -5.68 13.75 0.61
C LEU A 458 -4.96 15.04 0.96
N VAL A 459 -3.85 15.34 0.28
CA VAL A 459 -3.16 16.62 0.46
C VAL A 459 -4.06 17.79 0.05
N MET A 460 -4.79 17.66 -1.06
CA MET A 460 -5.75 18.68 -1.48
C MET A 460 -6.86 18.89 -0.44
N GLN A 461 -7.41 17.81 0.13
CA GLN A 461 -8.41 17.92 1.21
C GLN A 461 -7.84 18.62 2.45
N GLY A 462 -6.60 18.30 2.83
CA GLY A 462 -5.89 18.99 3.91
C GLY A 462 -5.69 20.49 3.63
N LEU A 463 -5.28 20.85 2.40
CA LEU A 463 -5.12 22.25 1.99
C LEU A 463 -6.44 23.02 2.06
N VAL A 464 -7.51 22.45 1.49
CA VAL A 464 -8.84 23.06 1.47
C VAL A 464 -9.39 23.24 2.88
N ALA A 465 -9.19 22.25 3.77
CA ALA A 465 -9.59 22.34 5.17
C ALA A 465 -8.84 23.45 5.93
N GLN A 466 -7.66 23.84 5.45
CA GLN A 466 -6.87 24.97 5.96
C GLN A 466 -7.08 26.26 5.13
N GLU A 467 -8.21 26.35 4.43
CA GLU A 467 -8.60 27.51 3.62
C GLU A 467 -7.59 27.88 2.53
N ARG A 468 -6.84 26.89 2.03
CA ARG A 468 -5.94 27.03 0.87
C ARG A 468 -6.62 26.46 -0.38
N GLY A 469 -6.37 27.08 -1.53
CA GLY A 469 -6.86 26.58 -2.81
C GLY A 469 -6.23 25.23 -3.18
N VAL A 470 -6.93 24.42 -3.97
CA VAL A 470 -6.42 23.14 -4.49
C VAL A 470 -5.16 23.29 -5.38
N ASN A 471 -4.92 24.50 -5.87
CA ASN A 471 -3.76 24.89 -6.68
C ASN A 471 -2.72 25.71 -5.88
N TYR A 472 -2.81 25.74 -4.54
CA TYR A 472 -1.97 26.57 -3.68
C TYR A 472 -0.49 26.16 -3.74
N LEU A 473 -0.20 24.86 -3.61
CA LEU A 473 1.14 24.33 -3.79
C LEU A 473 1.45 24.18 -5.27
N LYS A 474 2.65 24.59 -5.70
CA LYS A 474 3.08 24.47 -7.10
C LYS A 474 4.54 24.05 -7.18
N LYS A 475 4.81 23.00 -7.95
CA LYS A 475 6.15 22.59 -8.32
C LYS A 475 6.31 22.67 -9.82
N ASN A 476 7.27 23.47 -10.29
CA ASN A 476 7.49 23.72 -11.73
C ASN A 476 6.22 24.15 -12.47
N GLY A 477 5.38 24.96 -11.84
CA GLY A 477 4.10 25.42 -12.40
C GLY A 477 2.93 24.44 -12.25
N ASN A 478 3.19 23.17 -11.93
CA ASN A 478 2.15 22.14 -11.76
C ASN A 478 1.65 22.11 -10.32
N SER A 479 0.33 22.13 -10.15
CA SER A 479 -0.33 22.00 -8.87
C SER A 479 -0.88 20.59 -8.61
N PRO A 480 -1.34 20.27 -7.38
CA PRO A 480 -1.98 19.00 -7.07
C PRO A 480 -3.23 18.74 -7.91
N ALA A 481 -4.03 19.79 -8.15
CA ALA A 481 -5.21 19.71 -9.00
C ALA A 481 -4.83 19.39 -10.46
N ASP A 482 -3.79 20.03 -11.00
CA ASP A 482 -3.32 19.78 -12.37
C ASP A 482 -2.84 18.33 -12.54
N TYR A 483 -2.22 17.78 -11.49
CA TYR A 483 -1.83 16.37 -11.48
C TYR A 483 -3.05 15.44 -11.54
N LEU A 484 -4.09 15.66 -10.72
CA LEU A 484 -5.32 14.86 -10.77
C LEU A 484 -6.02 14.96 -12.14
N LEU A 485 -6.11 16.16 -12.71
CA LEU A 485 -6.67 16.34 -14.05
C LEU A 485 -5.88 15.57 -15.11
N SER A 486 -4.54 15.49 -14.98
CA SER A 486 -3.71 14.71 -15.92
C SER A 486 -3.97 13.21 -15.88
N LEU A 487 -4.67 12.71 -14.85
CA LEU A 487 -5.06 11.31 -14.67
C LEU A 487 -6.53 11.05 -15.03
N GLN A 488 -7.32 12.11 -15.22
CA GLN A 488 -8.71 11.99 -15.61
C GLN A 488 -8.81 11.51 -17.06
N GLN A 489 -9.71 10.58 -17.29
CA GLN A 489 -9.98 9.98 -18.60
C GLN A 489 -11.18 10.67 -19.26
N GLU A 490 -11.39 10.40 -20.55
CA GLU A 490 -12.50 10.98 -21.33
C GLU A 490 -13.89 10.61 -20.76
N ASP A 491 -13.99 9.48 -20.05
CA ASP A 491 -15.22 9.05 -19.38
C ASP A 491 -15.43 9.71 -18.01
N GLY A 492 -14.55 10.63 -17.60
CA GLY A 492 -14.57 11.31 -16.31
C GLY A 492 -13.86 10.55 -15.18
N SER A 493 -13.55 9.26 -15.34
CA SER A 493 -12.86 8.47 -14.31
C SER A 493 -11.41 8.93 -14.08
N ILE A 494 -10.89 8.74 -12.88
CA ILE A 494 -9.52 9.13 -12.52
C ILE A 494 -8.68 7.88 -12.29
N LEU A 495 -7.55 7.78 -13.01
CA LEU A 495 -6.58 6.70 -12.82
C LEU A 495 -5.81 6.88 -11.51
N TYR A 496 -5.38 5.77 -10.89
CA TYR A 496 -4.51 5.80 -9.71
C TYR A 496 -3.19 6.53 -9.98
N ALA A 497 -2.58 6.23 -11.10
CA ALA A 497 -1.39 6.90 -11.62
C ALA A 497 -1.38 6.76 -13.15
N LYS A 498 -0.44 7.44 -13.83
CA LYS A 498 -0.35 7.37 -15.29
C LYS A 498 -0.18 5.92 -15.76
N GLY A 499 -1.14 5.41 -16.52
CA GLY A 499 -1.14 4.02 -17.01
C GLY A 499 -1.46 2.96 -15.94
N ASN A 500 -1.96 3.35 -14.77
CA ASN A 500 -2.34 2.44 -13.70
C ASN A 500 -3.78 2.72 -13.24
N ASP A 501 -4.63 1.72 -13.41
CA ASP A 501 -6.07 1.79 -13.15
C ASP A 501 -6.50 1.10 -11.84
N ALA A 502 -5.56 0.88 -10.92
CA ALA A 502 -5.87 0.26 -9.65
C ALA A 502 -6.90 1.08 -8.87
N THR A 503 -7.87 0.40 -8.24
CA THR A 503 -8.89 1.03 -7.39
C THR A 503 -9.66 2.19 -8.05
N ARG A 504 -9.94 2.09 -9.35
CA ARG A 504 -10.52 3.17 -10.16
C ARG A 504 -11.71 3.89 -9.53
N VAL A 505 -12.63 3.15 -8.90
CA VAL A 505 -13.81 3.76 -8.24
C VAL A 505 -13.41 4.54 -7.00
N TRP A 506 -12.53 3.99 -6.17
CA TRP A 506 -12.04 4.67 -4.99
C TRP A 506 -11.24 5.93 -5.36
N VAL A 507 -10.28 5.81 -6.28
CA VAL A 507 -9.48 6.94 -6.73
C VAL A 507 -10.36 8.05 -7.30
N THR A 508 -11.35 7.69 -8.11
CA THR A 508 -12.30 8.65 -8.66
C THR A 508 -13.11 9.31 -7.55
N ALA A 509 -13.59 8.58 -6.53
CA ALA A 509 -14.32 9.17 -5.40
C ALA A 509 -13.48 10.19 -4.61
N ASP A 510 -12.24 9.84 -4.26
CA ASP A 510 -11.36 10.73 -3.50
C ASP A 510 -10.92 11.93 -4.36
N GLY A 511 -10.61 11.69 -5.64
CA GLY A 511 -10.22 12.70 -6.60
C GLY A 511 -11.35 13.70 -6.88
N THR A 512 -12.59 13.23 -7.07
CA THR A 512 -13.78 14.08 -7.23
C THR A 512 -13.98 14.98 -6.02
N THR A 513 -13.90 14.42 -4.81
CA THR A 513 -14.05 15.18 -3.56
C THR A 513 -12.98 16.27 -3.46
N ALA A 514 -11.73 15.94 -3.82
CA ALA A 514 -10.61 16.87 -3.86
C ALA A 514 -10.77 17.98 -4.92
N LEU A 515 -11.09 17.63 -6.18
CA LEU A 515 -11.26 18.56 -7.29
C LEU A 515 -12.42 19.53 -7.08
N ALA A 516 -13.50 19.07 -6.44
CA ALA A 516 -14.62 19.91 -6.05
C ALA A 516 -14.23 21.01 -5.03
N GLY A 517 -13.06 20.90 -4.39
CA GLY A 517 -12.53 21.93 -3.49
C GLY A 517 -13.39 22.15 -2.24
N LYS A 518 -14.14 21.13 -1.81
CA LYS A 518 -14.97 21.16 -0.59
C LYS A 518 -14.30 20.34 0.52
N PRO A 519 -14.07 20.91 1.71
CA PRO A 519 -13.47 20.17 2.82
C PRO A 519 -14.51 19.26 3.47
N LEU A 520 -14.08 18.09 3.95
CA LEU A 520 -14.88 17.27 4.84
C LEU A 520 -15.10 17.96 6.21
N PRO A 521 -16.29 17.82 6.84
CA PRO A 521 -17.47 17.10 6.37
C PRO A 521 -18.27 17.89 5.31
N ILE A 522 -18.85 17.16 4.34
CA ILE A 522 -19.72 17.74 3.30
C ILE A 522 -21.18 17.67 3.76
N GLN A 523 -21.91 18.77 3.64
CA GLN A 523 -23.33 18.85 3.95
C GLN A 523 -24.19 18.28 2.83
N ALA A 524 -25.37 17.81 3.17
CA ALA A 524 -26.32 17.28 2.21
C ALA A 524 -26.70 18.30 1.15
N PRO A 525 -26.48 18.00 -0.15
CA PRO A 525 -27.03 18.80 -1.23
C PRO A 525 -28.57 18.76 -1.22
N PRO A 526 -29.25 19.73 -1.83
CA PRO A 526 -30.68 19.64 -2.09
C PRO A 526 -31.02 18.36 -2.85
N ARG A 527 -32.18 17.79 -2.52
CA ARG A 527 -32.75 16.65 -3.24
C ARG A 527 -33.26 17.09 -4.60
N GLU A 528 -33.13 16.23 -5.60
CA GLU A 528 -33.89 16.41 -6.83
C GLU A 528 -35.39 16.38 -6.52
N LYS A 529 -36.14 17.27 -7.16
CA LYS A 529 -37.60 17.26 -7.02
C LYS A 529 -38.11 16.06 -7.81
N ASP A 530 -38.83 15.17 -7.15
CA ASP A 530 -39.59 14.14 -7.86
C ASP A 530 -40.60 14.86 -8.78
N ASP A 531 -40.33 14.90 -10.09
CA ASP A 531 -41.24 15.44 -11.11
C ASP A 531 -42.56 14.63 -11.22
N ASN A 532 -42.79 13.67 -10.32
CA ASN A 532 -44.02 12.89 -10.23
C ASN A 532 -45.09 13.47 -9.28
N SER A 533 -45.01 14.77 -8.96
CA SER A 533 -46.09 15.49 -8.25
C SER A 533 -46.73 16.63 -9.05
N SER A 534 -46.55 16.68 -10.37
CA SER A 534 -47.34 17.59 -11.22
C SER A 534 -48.71 17.00 -11.56
N ASN A 535 -49.56 16.79 -10.55
CA ASN A 535 -51.00 16.88 -10.74
C ASN A 535 -51.74 17.15 -9.42
N ASN A 536 -51.63 18.38 -8.92
CA ASN A 536 -52.81 19.14 -8.47
C ASN A 536 -52.41 20.57 -8.06
N GLY A 537 -52.95 21.54 -8.80
CA GLY A 537 -53.59 22.68 -8.17
C GLY A 537 -52.75 23.89 -7.81
N THR A 538 -52.89 24.90 -8.68
CA THR A 538 -52.97 26.34 -8.38
C THR A 538 -51.66 27.10 -8.21
N GLY A 539 -51.52 28.12 -9.06
CA GLY A 539 -50.36 28.97 -9.20
C GLY A 539 -50.23 30.05 -8.14
N GLY A 540 -49.04 30.63 -8.09
CA GLY A 540 -48.72 31.78 -7.27
C GLY A 540 -47.32 32.23 -7.59
N ALA A 541 -47.22 33.44 -8.16
CA ALA A 541 -45.99 34.07 -8.60
C ALA A 541 -44.99 34.33 -7.45
N SER A 542 -43.71 34.42 -7.81
CA SER A 542 -42.59 34.93 -6.99
C SER A 542 -42.44 36.46 -7.23
N PRO A 543 -41.63 37.24 -6.46
CA PRO A 543 -41.25 37.23 -5.04
C PRO A 543 -41.52 38.60 -4.35
N GLY A 544 -41.34 38.70 -3.03
CA GLY A 544 -41.29 39.97 -2.31
C GLY A 544 -40.52 39.90 -0.99
N ASP A 545 -39.57 40.82 -0.83
CA ASP A 545 -38.67 41.02 0.31
C ASP A 545 -39.38 41.15 1.68
N GLY A 546 -38.67 40.76 2.75
CA GLY A 546 -39.10 41.08 4.12
C GLY A 546 -38.25 40.46 5.23
N THR A 547 -37.57 41.33 5.96
CA THR A 547 -36.73 41.15 7.15
C THR A 547 -37.41 40.47 8.36
N GLY A 548 -36.62 39.70 9.13
CA GLY A 548 -36.60 39.69 10.61
C GLY A 548 -37.70 38.92 11.36
N GLY A 549 -37.29 37.96 12.21
CA GLY A 549 -38.17 37.41 13.26
C GLY A 549 -37.76 36.04 13.80
N THR A 550 -37.35 36.01 15.07
CA THR A 550 -37.16 34.84 15.94
C THR A 550 -38.50 34.14 16.27
N SER A 551 -38.55 32.81 16.30
CA SER A 551 -39.02 31.97 17.43
C SER A 551 -39.49 30.55 17.04
N THR A 552 -39.11 29.58 17.90
CA THR A 552 -39.85 28.40 18.41
C THR A 552 -40.51 27.36 17.48
N GLY A 553 -40.04 26.11 17.61
CA GLY A 553 -40.84 24.93 17.99
C GLY A 553 -41.87 24.37 17.00
N GLY A 554 -41.63 23.15 16.48
CA GLY A 554 -42.64 22.40 15.71
C GLY A 554 -42.24 20.95 15.40
N THR A 555 -42.71 20.06 16.26
CA THR A 555 -43.03 18.62 16.11
C THR A 555 -42.72 17.88 14.80
N THR A 556 -41.96 16.78 14.93
CA THR A 556 -41.80 15.67 13.97
C THR A 556 -43.10 14.87 13.82
N PRO A 557 -43.57 14.52 12.60
CA PRO A 557 -44.67 13.57 12.44
C PRO A 557 -44.19 12.12 12.59
N THR A 558 -44.85 11.40 13.50
CA THR A 558 -44.72 9.97 13.76
C THR A 558 -45.34 9.16 12.62
N TYR A 559 -44.59 8.21 12.04
CA TYR A 559 -45.12 7.24 11.09
C TYR A 559 -45.49 5.94 11.81
N THR A 560 -46.74 5.51 11.66
CA THR A 560 -47.29 4.24 12.17
C THR A 560 -47.43 3.26 11.01
N PRO A 561 -46.77 2.10 10.99
CA PRO A 561 -47.00 1.09 9.95
C PRO A 561 -48.32 0.34 10.18
N PRO A 562 -49.04 -0.08 9.11
CA PRO A 562 -50.25 -0.89 9.23
C PRO A 562 -49.97 -2.35 9.56
N ALA A 563 -50.95 -3.03 10.16
CA ALA A 563 -50.89 -4.39 10.68
C ALA A 563 -51.24 -5.49 9.65
N GLY A 564 -50.61 -6.67 9.79
CA GLY A 564 -50.98 -7.98 9.22
C GLY A 564 -50.25 -8.33 7.92
N SER A 565 -49.61 -9.49 7.74
CA SER A 565 -49.99 -10.84 8.18
C SER A 565 -48.79 -11.68 8.68
N LEU A 566 -49.07 -12.45 9.74
CA LEU A 566 -48.23 -13.51 10.29
C LEU A 566 -48.24 -14.74 9.36
N ALA A 567 -47.06 -15.30 9.08
CA ALA A 567 -46.90 -16.71 8.69
C ALA A 567 -45.77 -17.32 9.53
N THR A 568 -46.13 -18.34 10.30
CA THR A 568 -45.32 -19.11 11.25
C THR A 568 -44.25 -19.97 10.56
N PRO A 569 -43.07 -20.22 11.17
CA PRO A 569 -42.06 -21.12 10.60
C PRO A 569 -42.35 -22.59 10.92
N SER A 570 -42.30 -23.45 9.89
CA SER A 570 -42.35 -24.90 10.02
C SER A 570 -40.97 -25.49 10.30
N ASN A 571 -40.91 -26.33 11.33
CA ASN A 571 -39.78 -27.18 11.71
C ASN A 571 -39.47 -28.23 10.63
N SER A 572 -38.18 -28.43 10.35
CA SER A 572 -37.67 -29.71 9.88
C SER A 572 -36.23 -29.93 10.39
N THR A 573 -36.12 -30.84 11.35
CA THR A 573 -34.93 -31.56 11.82
C THR A 573 -34.12 -32.21 10.71
N PRO A 574 -32.84 -32.51 10.96
CA PRO A 574 -32.33 -33.84 10.67
C PRO A 574 -31.84 -34.60 11.91
N SER A 575 -31.90 -35.91 11.75
CA SER A 575 -31.78 -37.00 12.71
C SER A 575 -30.39 -37.24 13.31
N THR A 576 -30.44 -37.77 14.52
CA THR A 576 -29.42 -38.47 15.30
C THR A 576 -28.72 -39.63 14.57
N SER A 577 -27.42 -39.80 14.82
CA SER A 577 -26.79 -41.09 15.11
C SER A 577 -25.45 -40.88 15.83
N GLY A 578 -25.14 -41.72 16.84
CA GLY A 578 -23.77 -41.88 17.33
C GLY A 578 -23.52 -41.66 18.83
N THR A 579 -24.07 -42.56 19.65
CA THR A 579 -23.42 -43.20 20.83
C THR A 579 -22.70 -42.38 21.92
N ALA A 580 -23.23 -42.57 23.13
CA ALA A 580 -22.68 -42.21 24.43
C ALA A 580 -21.27 -42.77 24.71
N ASN A 581 -20.48 -42.04 25.50
CA ASN A 581 -19.79 -42.64 26.64
C ASN A 581 -19.51 -41.61 27.75
N SER A 582 -19.67 -42.07 28.98
CA SER A 582 -19.55 -41.33 30.24
C SER A 582 -18.11 -41.24 30.76
N GLY A 583 -17.86 -40.23 31.60
CA GLY A 583 -16.71 -40.13 32.49
C GLY A 583 -16.48 -38.65 32.79
N GLY A 584 -17.01 -38.05 33.85
CA GLY A 584 -16.92 -38.51 35.23
C GLY A 584 -15.60 -38.02 35.81
N ASN A 585 -15.54 -36.76 36.28
CA ASN A 585 -14.69 -36.47 37.42
C ASN A 585 -15.20 -35.30 38.26
N ASN A 586 -15.04 -35.52 39.56
CA ASN A 586 -15.61 -34.86 40.72
C ASN A 586 -14.84 -33.60 41.15
N GLY A 587 -15.52 -32.78 41.97
CA GLY A 587 -14.94 -31.84 42.93
C GLY A 587 -15.12 -30.38 42.52
N GLY A 588 -16.13 -29.62 42.97
CA GLY A 588 -16.80 -29.67 44.27
C GLY A 588 -16.06 -28.82 45.28
N ASN A 589 -16.27 -27.49 45.25
CA ASN A 589 -16.01 -26.63 46.40
C ASN A 589 -17.36 -26.09 46.89
N ASN A 590 -17.62 -26.30 48.17
CA ASN A 590 -18.91 -26.12 48.83
C ASN A 590 -18.79 -24.99 49.87
N GLY A 591 -19.91 -24.32 50.14
CA GLY A 591 -20.08 -23.29 51.17
C GLY A 591 -20.11 -21.88 50.56
N GLY A 592 -21.24 -21.22 50.36
CA GLY A 592 -22.45 -21.20 51.18
C GLY A 592 -22.37 -20.02 52.13
N ASN A 593 -23.12 -18.93 51.86
CA ASN A 593 -24.15 -18.42 52.77
C ASN A 593 -24.90 -17.24 52.12
N GLN A 594 -26.19 -17.16 52.44
CA GLN A 594 -27.19 -16.21 51.98
C GLN A 594 -27.18 -14.87 52.74
N GLY A 595 -27.87 -13.89 52.16
CA GLY A 595 -28.40 -12.67 52.80
C GLY A 595 -27.86 -11.42 52.09
N GLY A 596 -28.61 -10.60 51.37
CA GLY A 596 -30.00 -10.17 51.53
C GLY A 596 -30.00 -8.71 52.00
N GLY A 597 -30.41 -7.76 51.14
CA GLY A 597 -30.80 -6.40 51.58
C GLY A 597 -30.16 -5.20 50.87
N ASN A 598 -30.82 -4.77 49.81
CA ASN A 598 -31.28 -3.40 49.50
C ASN A 598 -30.37 -2.14 49.61
N ALA A 599 -30.38 -1.40 48.49
CA ALA A 599 -30.46 0.05 48.30
C ALA A 599 -29.33 1.01 48.73
N ASN A 600 -28.93 1.80 47.71
CA ASN A 600 -28.47 3.19 47.75
C ASN A 600 -27.24 3.53 48.61
N ASN A 601 -26.11 3.75 47.93
CA ASN A 601 -25.32 4.98 48.04
C ASN A 601 -24.29 5.05 46.92
N ALA A 602 -24.30 6.15 46.18
CA ALA A 602 -23.15 6.58 45.40
C ALA A 602 -22.05 7.06 46.37
N PRO A 603 -20.78 6.83 46.01
CA PRO A 603 -19.82 7.92 46.06
C PRO A 603 -19.16 8.11 44.69
N GLU A 604 -18.91 9.38 44.36
CA GLU A 604 -17.92 9.78 43.38
C GLU A 604 -16.56 9.21 43.79
N ASP A 605 -16.02 8.29 42.99
CA ASP A 605 -14.61 7.92 43.04
C ASP A 605 -13.92 8.38 41.76
N THR A 606 -13.03 9.34 41.96
CA THR A 606 -11.95 9.73 41.07
C THR A 606 -11.08 8.51 40.75
N VAL A 607 -11.28 7.93 39.57
CA VAL A 607 -10.38 6.91 39.01
C VAL A 607 -9.47 7.61 38.00
N GLU A 608 -8.19 7.72 38.37
CA GLU A 608 -7.11 7.94 37.39
C GLU A 608 -7.20 6.85 36.32
N PRO A 609 -7.13 7.17 35.02
CA PRO A 609 -7.25 6.15 33.99
C PRO A 609 -5.99 5.28 34.01
N THR A 610 -6.14 4.09 34.57
CA THR A 610 -5.21 2.98 34.41
C THR A 610 -5.00 2.73 32.92
N THR A 611 -3.73 2.72 32.51
CA THR A 611 -3.25 2.46 31.16
C THR A 611 -3.38 0.98 30.81
N GLU A 612 -4.60 0.46 30.74
CA GLU A 612 -4.86 -0.75 29.96
C GLU A 612 -5.18 -0.32 28.53
N LEU A 613 -4.33 -0.74 27.60
CA LEU A 613 -4.61 -0.66 26.17
C LEU A 613 -5.91 -1.45 25.91
N PRO A 614 -6.86 -0.91 25.13
CA PRO A 614 -8.02 -1.69 24.69
C PRO A 614 -7.55 -2.93 23.92
N PRO A 615 -8.38 -4.00 23.85
CA PRO A 615 -8.05 -5.20 23.09
C PRO A 615 -7.64 -4.85 21.67
N ASP A 616 -6.63 -5.56 21.14
CA ASP A 616 -5.98 -5.33 19.84
C ASP A 616 -7.00 -5.12 18.70
N ASP A 617 -7.42 -3.87 18.49
CA ASP A 617 -8.06 -3.44 17.26
C ASP A 617 -6.94 -3.33 16.24
N ALA A 618 -6.85 -4.32 15.34
CA ALA A 618 -6.06 -4.22 14.13
C ALA A 618 -6.57 -2.99 13.35
N SER A 619 -5.89 -1.85 13.51
CA SER A 619 -6.30 -0.58 12.90
C SER A 619 -6.35 -0.73 11.38
N VAL A 620 -7.54 -0.87 10.82
CA VAL A 620 -7.75 -0.74 9.38
C VAL A 620 -7.52 0.72 9.03
N SER A 621 -6.37 1.01 8.41
CA SER A 621 -5.98 2.37 8.03
C SER A 621 -7.09 3.04 7.22
N LEU A 622 -7.42 4.28 7.58
CA LEU A 622 -8.46 5.04 6.89
C LEU A 622 -8.12 5.36 5.45
N VAL A 623 -6.83 5.47 5.16
CA VAL A 623 -6.27 5.45 3.82
C VAL A 623 -5.63 4.09 3.72
N PRO A 624 -6.30 3.05 3.19
CA PRO A 624 -5.58 1.83 2.89
C PRO A 624 -4.35 2.24 2.09
N GLU A 625 -3.17 1.70 2.41
CA GLU A 625 -2.11 1.69 1.41
C GLU A 625 -2.75 1.18 0.12
N ALA A 626 -2.44 1.82 -1.03
CA ALA A 626 -2.89 1.35 -2.34
C ALA A 626 -2.81 -0.18 -2.34
N PRO A 627 -3.90 -0.89 -2.67
CA PRO A 627 -4.10 -2.26 -2.20
C PRO A 627 -2.85 -3.06 -2.47
N SER A 628 -2.25 -3.55 -1.38
CA SER A 628 -1.23 -4.57 -1.52
C SER A 628 -1.86 -5.72 -2.31
N ALA A 629 -1.02 -6.48 -3.04
CA ALA A 629 -1.50 -7.60 -3.86
C ALA A 629 -2.40 -8.59 -3.07
N GLU A 630 -2.33 -8.60 -1.73
CA GLU A 630 -3.21 -9.21 -0.70
C GLU A 630 -4.69 -8.97 -0.97
N VAL A 631 -5.10 -7.71 -1.09
CA VAL A 631 -6.50 -7.31 -0.99
C VAL A 631 -7.24 -7.65 -2.29
N LEU A 632 -6.50 -7.71 -3.40
CA LEU A 632 -6.95 -8.20 -4.70
C LEU A 632 -7.07 -9.73 -4.77
N ALA A 633 -6.50 -10.45 -3.79
CA ALA A 633 -6.59 -11.91 -3.67
C ALA A 633 -7.61 -12.34 -2.59
N ALA A 634 -7.98 -11.47 -1.65
CA ALA A 634 -8.87 -11.77 -0.53
C ALA A 634 -10.36 -11.86 -0.90
N SER A 635 -10.77 -11.43 -2.10
CA SER A 635 -12.17 -11.54 -2.57
C SER A 635 -12.59 -12.95 -3.00
N GLU A 636 -11.72 -13.96 -2.86
CA GLU A 636 -11.95 -15.34 -3.32
C GLU A 636 -11.86 -16.39 -2.17
N ALA A 637 -12.04 -15.98 -0.91
CA ALA A 637 -11.79 -16.86 0.23
C ALA A 637 -12.84 -18.00 0.39
N GLY A 638 -12.51 -19.17 -0.16
CA GLY A 638 -13.00 -20.49 0.28
C GLY A 638 -12.36 -20.96 1.60
N PRO A 639 -12.73 -22.16 2.11
CA PRO A 639 -12.42 -22.59 3.47
C PRO A 639 -10.92 -22.86 3.73
N GLN A 640 -10.51 -22.66 4.98
CA GLN A 640 -9.11 -22.71 5.45
C GLN A 640 -8.49 -24.13 5.42
N PRO A 641 -7.21 -24.30 5.01
CA PRO A 641 -6.51 -25.59 4.99
C PRO A 641 -5.59 -25.77 6.21
N SER A 642 -5.15 -27.02 6.41
CA SER A 642 -4.46 -27.43 7.64
C SER A 642 -3.03 -26.86 7.80
N PRO A 643 -2.62 -26.47 9.02
CA PRO A 643 -1.26 -25.98 9.34
C PRO A 643 -0.11 -26.94 9.00
N VAL A 644 -0.42 -28.23 8.85
CA VAL A 644 0.57 -29.30 8.60
C VAL A 644 1.16 -29.19 7.20
N ILE A 645 0.35 -28.81 6.21
CA ILE A 645 0.80 -28.69 4.81
C ILE A 645 1.76 -27.49 4.65
N ALA A 646 1.47 -26.38 5.31
CA ALA A 646 2.33 -25.19 5.33
C ALA A 646 3.73 -25.48 5.90
N ILE A 647 3.78 -26.26 6.99
CA ILE A 647 5.03 -26.66 7.64
C ILE A 647 5.84 -27.60 6.74
N LEU A 648 5.19 -28.52 6.04
CA LEU A 648 5.86 -29.46 5.13
C LEU A 648 6.44 -28.77 3.89
N ILE A 649 5.77 -27.76 3.33
CA ILE A 649 6.28 -26.96 2.20
C ILE A 649 7.49 -26.11 2.67
N ALA A 650 7.37 -25.42 3.81
CA ALA A 650 8.47 -24.62 4.36
C ALA A 650 9.70 -25.46 4.72
N LEU A 651 9.51 -26.65 5.28
CA LEU A 651 10.60 -27.59 5.61
C LEU A 651 11.19 -28.26 4.36
N GLY A 652 10.39 -28.57 3.33
CA GLY A 652 10.88 -29.11 2.07
C GLY A 652 11.79 -28.14 1.32
N VAL A 653 11.39 -26.86 1.29
CA VAL A 653 12.17 -25.77 0.68
C VAL A 653 13.44 -25.48 1.49
N SER A 654 13.33 -25.37 2.82
CA SER A 654 14.49 -25.10 3.70
C SER A 654 15.48 -26.26 3.74
N GLY A 655 14.99 -27.51 3.71
CA GLY A 655 15.81 -28.72 3.67
C GLY A 655 16.60 -28.85 2.37
N ALA A 656 15.99 -28.51 1.23
CA ALA A 656 16.68 -28.46 -0.06
C ALA A 656 17.73 -27.33 -0.11
N LEU A 657 17.43 -26.17 0.49
CA LEU A 657 18.31 -25.00 0.52
C LEU A 657 19.52 -25.17 1.46
N CYS A 658 19.34 -25.70 2.67
CA CYS A 658 20.44 -25.95 3.61
C CYS A 658 21.25 -27.20 3.25
N GLY A 659 20.59 -28.27 2.76
CA GLY A 659 21.27 -29.49 2.33
C GLY A 659 22.14 -29.27 1.09
N GLY A 660 21.63 -28.54 0.09
CA GLY A 660 22.34 -28.25 -1.16
C GLY A 660 23.56 -27.33 -0.95
N THR A 661 23.43 -26.29 -0.13
CA THR A 661 24.51 -25.33 0.15
C THR A 661 25.63 -25.92 1.00
N ILE A 662 25.32 -26.76 1.99
CA ILE A 662 26.35 -27.44 2.82
C ILE A 662 27.12 -28.50 2.01
N LEU A 663 26.43 -29.22 1.11
CA LEU A 663 27.07 -30.18 0.20
C LEU A 663 27.94 -29.50 -0.86
N LEU A 664 27.54 -28.32 -1.36
CA LEU A 664 28.33 -27.53 -2.30
C LEU A 664 29.54 -26.86 -1.62
N ALA A 665 29.39 -26.35 -0.40
CA ALA A 665 30.48 -25.73 0.37
C ALA A 665 31.55 -26.73 0.84
N ARG A 666 31.18 -28.00 1.08
CA ARG A 666 32.14 -29.06 1.45
C ARG A 666 32.90 -29.65 0.27
N ARG A 667 32.36 -29.57 -0.96
CA ARG A 667 32.93 -30.26 -2.13
C ARG A 667 33.96 -29.42 -2.91
N PHE A 668 33.96 -28.09 -2.77
CA PHE A 668 34.81 -27.23 -3.60
C PHE A 668 35.44 -26.07 -2.83
N ARG A 669 36.78 -26.05 -2.80
CA ARG A 669 37.58 -24.89 -2.41
C ARG A 669 37.55 -23.89 -3.57
N TRP A 670 36.81 -22.80 -3.40
CA TRP A 670 36.84 -21.60 -4.24
C TRP A 670 37.99 -20.69 -3.82
#